data_AF-A0A7L7Z1E5-F1
#
_entry.id   AF-A0A7L7Z1E5-F1
#
_cell.length_a   1.000
_cell.length_b   1.000
_cell.length_c   1.000
_cell.angle_alpha   90.00
_cell.angle_beta   90.00
_cell.angle_gamma   90.00
#
_symmetry.space_group_name_H-M   'P 1'
#
loop_
_entity.id
_entity.type
_entity.pdbx_description
1 polymer ?
#
loop_
_entity_poly.entity_id
_entity_poly.type
_entity_poly.pdbx_seq_one_letter_code
_entity_poly.pdbx_strand_id
1 'polypeptide(L)'
;MRIAMISEHASPLATLGGVDAGGQNVHVAALSAALADEGHTVTVYTRRDDASLPARVAFAPGVEVVHLDAGPARAVPKDDLLPHMGELADGLLADWRTNRPDVVHSHFWMSGIAALDAAARLASSPVGAAAAPPVLHTFHALGSVKRRHLGAEDTSPAERTELEPGVGRRADAVIATCSDEAAELVRTGVDAARITVIPCGVDVEHFTPRSYADADADAPMRVMVVGRLVPRKGVDLGIEALGILAGRGRRDVELVIVGGSGDAASATEETEARRLMDAARAAGVADRVRLHGRVSQADMPAVMRTADVVVCAPWYEPFGIVPLEAMASGVPVVASAVGGLTDSVVDGVTGILVPPRDPAAIADALGELLADPARRRRLGRAGRDRMEQGYSWATVAARTADAYRSAIQDAALDDLPADPTVVDAHLDALGPVLDALRTHAPRLTAWGSEMADRMSHGARLLAAGNGGSAAEAQHLTSELVGRFDGDRRPFSAIALHSESSAVTAIGNDYGFDEVFARQVHAHARSGDIVVLLSTSGRSVNLLKAAAAARAAGATTWAMTGPGPNPLVEACDESLALDGPSANVQEAQLVAVHAICRAFESRLKANDRAAALASATADAAPASPASVASVPVTVTPASTTAAPAEVPA
;
A
#
# COMPACT_ATOMS: atom_id res chain seq x y z
N MET A 1 -0.80 18.65 8.63
CA MET A 1 -2.09 18.52 9.34
C MET A 1 -1.81 18.40 10.83
N ARG A 2 -2.77 18.80 11.67
CA ARG A 2 -2.83 18.50 13.10
C ARG A 2 -3.64 17.22 13.29
N ILE A 3 -3.00 16.17 13.75
CA ILE A 3 -3.56 14.82 13.81
C ILE A 3 -3.79 14.48 15.28
N ALA A 4 -5.03 14.15 15.64
CA ALA A 4 -5.35 13.59 16.96
C ALA A 4 -5.34 12.05 16.88
N MET A 5 -4.33 11.43 17.50
CA MET A 5 -4.16 9.99 17.56
C MET A 5 -4.71 9.44 18.88
N ILE A 6 -5.79 8.66 18.87
CA ILE A 6 -6.45 8.23 20.11
C ILE A 6 -6.11 6.76 20.37
N SER A 7 -5.44 6.48 21.48
CA SER A 7 -5.03 5.12 21.86
C SER A 7 -5.16 4.94 23.38
N GLU A 8 -6.34 4.52 23.83
CA GLU A 8 -6.74 4.65 25.23
C GLU A 8 -5.92 3.81 26.20
N HIS A 9 -5.46 2.62 25.77
CA HIS A 9 -4.75 1.67 26.61
C HIS A 9 -3.31 1.38 26.14
N ALA A 10 -2.93 1.85 24.95
CA ALA A 10 -1.64 1.56 24.34
C ALA A 10 -0.87 2.86 24.11
N SER A 11 -0.32 3.40 25.21
CA SER A 11 0.52 4.59 25.19
C SER A 11 1.82 4.35 24.40
N PRO A 12 2.26 5.31 23.56
CA PRO A 12 3.56 5.23 22.87
C PRO A 12 4.75 5.38 23.83
N LEU A 13 4.51 5.84 25.07
CA LEU A 13 5.53 5.96 26.12
C LEU A 13 5.75 4.68 26.92
N ALA A 14 4.89 3.67 26.72
CA ALA A 14 5.01 2.42 27.46
C ALA A 14 6.36 1.76 27.14
N THR A 15 7.16 1.46 28.17
CA THR A 15 8.40 0.70 28.00
C THR A 15 8.08 -0.63 27.34
N LEU A 16 8.55 -0.81 26.10
CA LEU A 16 8.27 -1.98 25.29
C LEU A 16 8.69 -3.26 26.03
N GLY A 17 7.76 -4.21 26.13
CA GLY A 17 7.92 -5.43 26.90
C GLY A 17 7.31 -5.41 28.31
N GLY A 18 6.69 -4.31 28.79
CA GLY A 18 5.79 -4.36 29.94
C GLY A 18 4.60 -5.32 29.72
N VAL A 19 3.88 -5.70 30.79
CA VAL A 19 2.73 -6.63 30.71
C VAL A 19 1.66 -6.15 29.69
N ASP A 20 1.59 -4.83 29.47
CA ASP A 20 0.65 -4.15 28.57
C ASP A 20 1.26 -3.60 27.26
N ALA A 21 2.57 -3.71 27.03
CA ALA A 21 3.21 -3.16 25.82
C ALA A 21 3.19 -4.18 24.67
N GLY A 22 2.25 -4.02 23.73
CA GLY A 22 2.03 -4.90 22.58
C GLY A 22 2.29 -4.24 21.23
N GLY A 23 1.87 -4.93 20.16
CA GLY A 23 2.04 -4.43 18.79
C GLY A 23 1.33 -3.11 18.50
N GLN A 24 0.22 -2.82 19.19
CA GLN A 24 -0.47 -1.53 19.09
C GLN A 24 0.41 -0.37 19.59
N ASN A 25 1.15 -0.54 20.69
CA ASN A 25 2.04 0.50 21.22
C ASN A 25 3.13 0.84 20.21
N VAL A 26 3.77 -0.19 19.64
CA VAL A 26 4.79 -0.04 18.58
C VAL A 26 4.20 0.69 17.38
N HIS A 27 3.01 0.28 16.94
CA HIS A 27 2.33 0.88 15.79
C HIS A 27 2.02 2.36 16.01
N VAL A 28 1.38 2.71 17.13
CA VAL A 28 1.02 4.11 17.44
C VAL A 28 2.26 4.98 17.57
N ALA A 29 3.29 4.49 18.26
CA ALA A 29 4.54 5.22 18.43
C ALA A 29 5.24 5.49 17.09
N ALA A 30 5.45 4.45 16.29
CA ALA A 30 6.20 4.55 15.05
C ALA A 30 5.44 5.30 13.95
N LEU A 31 4.11 5.07 13.83
CA LEU A 31 3.28 5.82 12.88
C LEU A 31 3.24 7.31 13.25
N SER A 32 3.14 7.65 14.53
CA SER A 32 3.13 9.06 14.97
C SER A 32 4.44 9.76 14.65
N ALA A 33 5.58 9.10 14.89
CA ALA A 33 6.90 9.62 14.54
C ALA A 33 7.05 9.81 13.03
N ALA A 34 6.71 8.80 12.23
CA ALA A 34 6.82 8.87 10.76
C ALA A 34 5.91 9.94 10.14
N LEU A 35 4.69 10.14 10.67
CA LEU A 35 3.82 11.24 10.23
C LEU A 35 4.43 12.62 10.59
N ALA A 36 5.13 12.73 11.72
CA ALA A 36 5.80 13.97 12.09
C ALA A 36 7.03 14.24 11.21
N ASP A 37 7.76 13.22 10.80
CA ASP A 37 8.87 13.33 9.83
C ASP A 37 8.38 13.81 8.45
N GLU A 38 7.13 13.51 8.07
CA GLU A 38 6.45 14.10 6.89
C GLU A 38 5.96 15.55 7.11
N GLY A 39 6.28 16.16 8.25
CA GLY A 39 5.94 17.55 8.57
C GLY A 39 4.54 17.75 9.14
N HIS A 40 3.91 16.70 9.68
CA HIS A 40 2.65 16.82 10.42
C HIS A 40 2.89 17.06 11.92
N THR A 41 1.86 17.53 12.62
CA THR A 41 1.87 17.63 14.08
C THR A 41 0.92 16.59 14.63
N VAL A 42 1.42 15.71 15.51
CA VAL A 42 0.65 14.60 16.05
C VAL A 42 0.49 14.76 17.56
N THR A 43 -0.76 14.73 18.03
CA THR A 43 -1.09 14.68 19.44
C THR A 43 -1.68 13.31 19.75
N VAL A 44 -0.96 12.50 20.54
CA VAL A 44 -1.41 11.18 20.96
C VAL A 44 -2.14 11.29 22.29
N TYR A 45 -3.42 10.92 22.33
CA TYR A 45 -4.22 10.90 23.54
C TYR A 45 -4.29 9.48 24.08
N THR A 46 -3.94 9.32 25.36
CA THR A 46 -4.02 8.05 26.10
C THR A 46 -4.65 8.31 27.46
N ARG A 47 -5.21 7.27 28.08
CA ARG A 47 -5.66 7.36 29.47
C ARG A 47 -4.45 7.54 30.40
N ARG A 48 -4.61 8.33 31.48
CA ARG A 48 -3.66 8.38 32.59
C ARG A 48 -3.77 7.10 33.43
N ASP A 49 -2.74 6.28 33.42
CA ASP A 49 -2.65 5.01 34.17
C ASP A 49 -1.69 5.05 35.36
N ASP A 50 -1.06 6.20 35.62
CA ASP A 50 -0.25 6.47 36.80
C ASP A 50 -0.40 7.95 37.20
N ALA A 51 -0.69 8.21 38.48
CA ALA A 51 -0.90 9.54 39.02
C ALA A 51 0.33 10.46 38.95
N SER A 52 1.53 9.91 38.78
CA SER A 52 2.78 10.66 38.62
C SER A 52 3.02 11.15 37.19
N LEU A 53 2.30 10.61 36.19
CA LEU A 53 2.45 11.04 34.81
C LEU A 53 1.96 12.49 34.66
N PRO A 54 2.70 13.36 33.97
CA PRO A 54 2.24 14.71 33.69
C PRO A 54 1.09 14.69 32.68
N ALA A 55 0.33 15.79 32.59
CA ALA A 55 -0.77 15.89 31.63
C ALA A 55 -0.31 15.84 30.17
N ARG A 56 0.88 16.35 29.87
CA ARG A 56 1.47 16.40 28.52
C ARG A 56 2.95 16.03 28.56
N VAL A 57 3.42 15.27 27.57
CA VAL A 57 4.81 14.82 27.43
C VAL A 57 5.24 14.95 25.97
N ALA A 58 6.34 15.64 25.70
CA ALA A 58 6.98 15.61 24.39
C ALA A 58 7.56 14.20 24.14
N PHE A 59 7.18 13.57 23.03
CA PHE A 59 7.65 12.23 22.66
C PHE A 59 8.77 12.27 21.62
N ALA A 60 8.54 13.03 20.55
CA ALA A 60 9.48 13.23 19.45
C ALA A 60 9.25 14.63 18.84
N PRO A 61 10.16 15.17 18.00
CA PRO A 61 9.88 16.39 17.25
C PRO A 61 8.53 16.28 16.51
N GLY A 62 7.62 17.22 16.75
CA GLY A 62 6.28 17.20 16.16
C GLY A 62 5.27 16.23 16.79
N VAL A 63 5.65 15.47 17.83
CA VAL A 63 4.76 14.51 18.53
C VAL A 63 4.69 14.79 20.03
N GLU A 64 3.48 14.98 20.54
CA GLU A 64 3.19 15.11 21.98
C GLU A 64 2.20 14.03 22.44
N VAL A 65 2.33 13.57 23.68
CA VAL A 65 1.40 12.64 24.33
C VAL A 65 0.62 13.37 25.41
N VAL A 66 -0.71 13.29 25.35
CA VAL A 66 -1.65 13.88 26.31
C VAL A 66 -2.29 12.76 27.12
N HIS A 67 -2.09 12.80 28.44
CA HIS A 67 -2.72 11.88 29.37
C HIS A 67 -4.06 12.45 29.86
N LEU A 68 -5.15 11.77 29.52
CA LEU A 68 -6.52 12.14 29.90
C LEU A 68 -6.97 11.41 31.17
N ASP A 69 -7.64 12.13 32.05
CA ASP A 69 -8.22 11.58 33.27
C ASP A 69 -9.54 10.87 32.94
N ALA A 70 -9.45 9.56 32.66
CA ALA A 70 -10.60 8.69 32.39
C ALA A 70 -10.56 7.49 33.34
N GLY A 71 -11.33 7.55 34.41
CA GLY A 71 -11.24 6.63 35.53
C GLY A 71 -10.03 6.89 36.44
N PRO A 72 -9.68 5.93 37.33
CA PRO A 72 -8.65 6.15 38.35
C PRO A 72 -7.25 6.20 37.72
N ALA A 73 -6.34 7.08 38.16
CA ALA A 73 -4.96 7.18 37.64
C ALA A 73 -4.04 6.03 38.12
N ARG A 74 -4.42 4.80 37.79
CA ARG A 74 -3.72 3.53 38.05
C ARG A 74 -3.94 2.57 36.89
N ALA A 75 -3.15 1.51 36.80
CA ALA A 75 -3.41 0.41 35.88
C ALA A 75 -4.83 -0.16 36.10
N VAL A 76 -5.57 -0.32 35.01
CA VAL A 76 -6.90 -0.94 34.95
C VAL A 76 -6.85 -1.98 33.83
N PRO A 77 -7.28 -3.23 34.08
CA PRO A 77 -7.31 -4.25 33.05
C PRO A 77 -8.08 -3.79 31.82
N LYS A 78 -7.58 -4.13 30.63
CA LYS A 78 -8.16 -3.63 29.38
C LYS A 78 -9.66 -3.92 29.22
N ASP A 79 -10.11 -5.11 29.64
CA ASP A 79 -11.52 -5.50 29.52
C ASP A 79 -12.44 -4.72 30.50
N ASP A 80 -11.86 -4.04 31.51
CA ASP A 80 -12.60 -3.21 32.49
C ASP A 80 -12.62 -1.71 32.12
N LEU A 81 -12.02 -1.31 30.99
CA LEU A 81 -11.89 0.11 30.61
C LEU A 81 -13.16 0.73 30.00
N LEU A 82 -14.08 -0.09 29.48
CA LEU A 82 -15.26 0.38 28.74
C LEU A 82 -16.08 1.45 29.49
N PRO A 83 -16.34 1.35 30.81
CA PRO A 83 -17.11 2.36 31.55
C PRO A 83 -16.49 3.77 31.53
N HIS A 84 -15.19 3.89 31.28
CA HIS A 84 -14.46 5.16 31.30
C HIS A 84 -14.40 5.86 29.95
N MET A 85 -14.96 5.30 28.87
CA MET A 85 -14.87 5.89 27.54
C MET A 85 -15.62 7.22 27.40
N GLY A 86 -16.66 7.45 28.23
CA GLY A 86 -17.33 8.74 28.31
C GLY A 86 -16.44 9.84 28.91
N GLU A 87 -15.72 9.52 30.00
CA GLU A 87 -14.75 10.44 30.62
C GLU A 87 -13.58 10.72 29.66
N LEU A 88 -13.13 9.71 28.91
CA LEU A 88 -12.12 9.89 27.87
C LEU A 88 -12.62 10.86 26.78
N ALA A 89 -13.86 10.72 26.32
CA ALA A 89 -14.48 11.63 25.36
C ALA A 89 -14.60 13.06 25.91
N ASP A 90 -14.91 13.23 27.19
CA ASP A 90 -14.95 14.54 27.86
C ASP A 90 -13.57 15.21 27.84
N GLY A 91 -12.51 14.45 28.13
CA GLY A 91 -11.13 14.92 28.05
C GLY A 91 -10.70 15.32 26.64
N LEU A 92 -11.04 14.50 25.64
CA LEU A 92 -10.81 14.82 24.22
C LEU A 92 -11.51 16.12 23.82
N LEU A 93 -12.81 16.24 24.12
CA LEU A 93 -13.63 17.40 23.79
C LEU A 93 -13.11 18.67 24.47
N ALA A 94 -12.68 18.57 25.74
CA ALA A 94 -12.10 19.71 26.45
C ALA A 94 -10.84 20.23 25.76
N ASP A 95 -9.98 19.33 25.29
CA ASP A 95 -8.76 19.73 24.59
C ASP A 95 -9.04 20.26 23.18
N TRP A 96 -9.89 19.59 22.40
CA TRP A 96 -10.20 19.96 21.01
C TRP A 96 -10.92 21.31 20.87
N ARG A 97 -11.57 21.80 21.93
CA ARG A 97 -12.11 23.16 21.98
C ARG A 97 -11.04 24.24 21.85
N THR A 98 -9.80 23.94 22.25
CA THR A 98 -8.66 24.86 22.16
C THR A 98 -7.68 24.41 21.07
N ASN A 99 -7.41 23.11 20.99
CA ASN A 99 -6.43 22.48 20.12
C ASN A 99 -7.13 21.58 19.09
N ARG A 100 -8.03 22.16 18.29
CA ARG A 100 -8.83 21.40 17.32
C ARG A 100 -7.95 20.62 16.35
N PRO A 101 -8.12 19.31 16.16
CA PRO A 101 -7.42 18.58 15.11
C PRO A 101 -8.04 18.84 13.74
N ASP A 102 -7.25 18.63 12.68
CA ASP A 102 -7.75 18.61 11.30
C ASP A 102 -8.33 17.22 10.97
N VAL A 103 -7.82 16.17 11.64
CA VAL A 103 -8.27 14.78 11.48
C VAL A 103 -8.06 14.00 12.78
N VAL A 104 -8.97 13.07 13.07
CA VAL A 104 -8.87 12.15 14.21
C VAL A 104 -8.59 10.74 13.68
N HIS A 105 -7.60 10.05 14.25
CA HIS A 105 -7.36 8.65 14.00
C HIS A 105 -7.38 7.88 15.32
N SER A 106 -8.41 7.06 15.48
CA SER A 106 -8.61 6.25 16.69
C SER A 106 -8.12 4.82 16.50
N HIS A 107 -7.50 4.28 17.54
CA HIS A 107 -6.87 2.97 17.55
C HIS A 107 -7.48 2.08 18.63
N PHE A 108 -8.02 0.94 18.21
CA PHE A 108 -8.83 0.00 19.02
C PHE A 108 -10.23 0.51 19.34
N TRP A 109 -11.19 -0.43 19.40
CA TRP A 109 -12.64 -0.12 19.38
C TRP A 109 -13.09 0.86 20.46
N MET A 110 -12.50 0.79 21.66
CA MET A 110 -12.83 1.70 22.77
C MET A 110 -12.39 3.15 22.50
N SER A 111 -11.19 3.39 21.96
CA SER A 111 -10.81 4.71 21.44
C SER A 111 -11.77 5.20 20.36
N GLY A 112 -12.25 4.30 19.50
CA GLY A 112 -13.24 4.64 18.47
C GLY A 112 -14.56 5.15 19.06
N ILE A 113 -15.04 4.53 20.14
CA ILE A 113 -16.24 5.01 20.86
C ILE A 113 -16.01 6.44 21.36
N ALA A 114 -14.91 6.68 22.08
CA ALA A 114 -14.61 7.98 22.67
C ALA A 114 -14.37 9.07 21.62
N ALA A 115 -13.64 8.75 20.54
CA ALA A 115 -13.34 9.66 19.46
C ALA A 115 -14.60 10.11 18.72
N LEU A 116 -15.48 9.18 18.34
CA LEU A 116 -16.73 9.49 17.65
C LEU A 116 -17.69 10.30 18.54
N ASP A 117 -17.74 9.99 19.83
CA ASP A 117 -18.57 10.74 20.79
C ASP A 117 -18.05 12.18 20.96
N ALA A 118 -16.74 12.36 21.16
CA ALA A 118 -16.12 13.68 21.24
C ALA A 118 -16.33 14.50 19.96
N ALA A 119 -16.20 13.88 18.78
CA ALA A 119 -16.40 14.55 17.49
C ALA A 119 -17.87 14.98 17.30
N ALA A 120 -18.83 14.10 17.60
CA ALA A 120 -20.25 14.40 17.51
C ALA A 120 -20.69 15.53 18.46
N ARG A 121 -20.16 15.53 19.70
CA ARG A 121 -20.41 16.60 20.67
C ARG A 121 -19.75 17.92 20.26
N LEU A 122 -18.58 17.88 19.64
CA LEU A 122 -17.92 19.06 19.10
C LEU A 122 -18.74 19.67 17.96
N ALA A 123 -19.26 18.84 17.04
CA ALA A 123 -20.13 19.26 15.94
C ALA A 123 -21.42 19.95 16.42
N SER A 124 -21.95 19.50 17.56
CA SER A 124 -23.18 20.03 18.16
C SER A 124 -22.96 21.29 19.02
N SER A 125 -21.71 21.76 19.17
CA SER A 125 -21.37 22.89 20.02
C SER A 125 -21.69 24.24 19.36
N PRO A 126 -22.35 25.19 20.06
CA PRO A 126 -22.64 26.52 19.52
C PRO A 126 -21.40 27.42 19.36
N VAL A 127 -20.24 26.99 19.87
CA VAL A 127 -18.96 27.70 19.74
C VAL A 127 -18.24 27.25 18.46
N GLY A 128 -18.49 27.97 17.36
CA GLY A 128 -17.72 27.87 16.11
C GLY A 128 -18.34 26.95 15.07
N ALA A 129 -18.97 27.55 14.06
CA ALA A 129 -19.61 26.95 12.88
C ALA A 129 -18.63 26.24 11.92
N ALA A 130 -17.76 25.37 12.43
CA ALA A 130 -16.82 24.61 11.63
C ALA A 130 -17.04 23.10 11.80
N ALA A 131 -16.97 22.41 10.67
CA ALA A 131 -17.06 20.97 10.45
C ALA A 131 -16.41 20.10 11.52
N ALA A 132 -17.10 19.08 12.04
CA ALA A 132 -16.45 18.09 12.91
C ALA A 132 -15.23 17.49 12.19
N PRO A 133 -14.08 17.29 12.88
CA PRO A 133 -12.96 16.64 12.22
C PRO A 133 -13.34 15.20 11.84
N PRO A 134 -13.01 14.73 10.62
CA PRO A 134 -13.29 13.36 10.23
C PRO A 134 -12.56 12.38 11.14
N VAL A 135 -13.23 11.27 11.47
CA VAL A 135 -12.76 10.21 12.34
C VAL A 135 -12.43 8.98 11.51
N LEU A 136 -11.13 8.71 11.39
CA LEU A 136 -10.61 7.44 10.91
C LEU A 136 -10.43 6.46 12.07
N HIS A 137 -10.54 5.17 11.76
CA HIS A 137 -10.43 4.12 12.75
C HIS A 137 -9.58 2.93 12.30
N THR A 138 -8.67 2.48 13.16
CA THR A 138 -7.96 1.20 13.02
C THR A 138 -8.31 0.29 14.20
N PHE A 139 -8.83 -0.91 13.93
CA PHE A 139 -9.34 -1.80 14.98
C PHE A 139 -8.27 -2.55 15.77
N HIS A 140 -7.14 -2.88 15.15
CA HIS A 140 -6.01 -3.65 15.72
C HIS A 140 -6.31 -5.12 16.07
N ALA A 141 -7.52 -5.41 16.54
CA ALA A 141 -8.01 -6.77 16.75
C ALA A 141 -9.53 -6.75 16.81
N LEU A 142 -10.18 -7.57 15.98
CA LEU A 142 -11.63 -7.70 15.95
C LEU A 142 -12.15 -8.70 16.99
N GLY A 143 -13.19 -8.32 17.71
CA GLY A 143 -13.88 -9.14 18.70
C GLY A 143 -14.56 -10.35 18.07
N SER A 144 -15.10 -10.20 16.86
CA SER A 144 -15.67 -11.32 16.08
C SER A 144 -14.65 -12.43 15.83
N VAL A 145 -13.41 -12.07 15.49
CA VAL A 145 -12.32 -13.02 15.25
C VAL A 145 -11.80 -13.60 16.56
N LYS A 146 -11.65 -12.78 17.60
CA LYS A 146 -11.24 -13.23 18.94
C LYS A 146 -12.22 -14.29 19.46
N ARG A 147 -13.53 -14.03 19.39
CA ARG A 147 -14.59 -14.96 19.80
C ARG A 147 -14.58 -16.26 19.02
N ARG A 148 -14.38 -16.22 17.70
CA ARG A 148 -14.28 -17.41 16.85
C ARG A 148 -13.18 -18.37 17.33
N HIS A 149 -12.07 -17.84 17.83
CA HIS A 149 -10.91 -18.64 18.23
C HIS A 149 -10.87 -18.99 19.72
N LEU A 150 -11.35 -18.10 20.60
CA LEU A 150 -11.31 -18.31 22.05
C LEU A 150 -12.61 -18.90 22.62
N GLY A 151 -13.74 -18.76 21.92
CA GLY A 151 -15.02 -19.27 22.39
C GLY A 151 -15.36 -18.79 23.81
N ALA A 152 -15.49 -19.73 24.75
CA ALA A 152 -15.80 -19.44 26.15
C ALA A 152 -14.64 -18.78 26.93
N GLU A 153 -13.42 -18.76 26.39
CA GLU A 153 -12.25 -18.11 27.00
C GLU A 153 -12.16 -16.61 26.64
N ASP A 154 -13.08 -16.08 25.83
CA ASP A 154 -13.11 -14.66 25.49
C ASP A 154 -13.62 -13.82 26.68
N THR A 155 -12.70 -13.12 27.33
CA THR A 155 -12.95 -12.23 28.47
C THR A 155 -13.50 -10.85 28.08
N SER A 156 -13.68 -10.56 26.79
CA SER A 156 -14.10 -9.22 26.36
C SER A 156 -15.53 -8.90 26.80
N PRO A 157 -15.83 -7.60 27.06
CA PRO A 157 -17.18 -7.16 27.45
C PRO A 157 -18.25 -7.65 26.48
N ALA A 158 -19.42 -8.02 27.00
CA ALA A 158 -20.53 -8.53 26.20
C ALA A 158 -21.00 -7.50 25.15
N GLU A 159 -21.00 -6.23 25.56
CA GLU A 159 -21.36 -5.04 24.77
C GLU A 159 -20.46 -4.86 23.55
N ARG A 160 -19.23 -5.40 23.56
CA ARG A 160 -18.30 -5.31 22.43
C ARG A 160 -18.93 -5.83 21.14
N THR A 161 -19.78 -6.86 21.22
CA THR A 161 -20.48 -7.45 20.04
C THR A 161 -21.27 -6.42 19.25
N GLU A 162 -21.85 -5.44 19.95
CA GLU A 162 -22.72 -4.42 19.36
C GLU A 162 -21.96 -3.13 19.10
N LEU A 163 -21.13 -2.72 20.05
CA LEU A 163 -20.41 -1.44 20.02
C LEU A 163 -19.28 -1.43 18.99
N GLU A 164 -18.48 -2.50 18.90
CA GLU A 164 -17.31 -2.55 17.99
C GLU A 164 -17.74 -2.42 16.51
N PRO A 165 -18.71 -3.20 15.99
CA PRO A 165 -19.22 -2.96 14.64
C PRO A 165 -19.85 -1.57 14.46
N GLY A 166 -20.44 -1.02 15.52
CA GLY A 166 -21.01 0.33 15.52
C GLY A 166 -19.97 1.42 15.27
N VAL A 167 -18.74 1.26 15.78
CA VAL A 167 -17.62 2.16 15.50
C VAL A 167 -17.29 2.16 14.01
N GLY A 168 -17.13 0.98 13.41
CA GLY A 168 -16.77 0.86 11.99
C GLY A 168 -17.82 1.45 11.05
N ARG A 169 -19.11 1.30 11.38
CA ARG A 169 -20.22 1.87 10.59
C ARG A 169 -20.33 3.40 10.68
N ARG A 170 -19.80 3.99 11.76
CA ARG A 170 -19.91 5.42 12.05
C ARG A 170 -18.64 6.20 11.72
N ALA A 171 -17.49 5.55 11.65
CA ALA A 171 -16.27 6.18 11.20
C ALA A 171 -16.41 6.67 9.76
N ASP A 172 -15.76 7.79 9.45
CA ASP A 172 -15.75 8.38 8.11
C ASP A 172 -14.90 7.51 7.16
N ALA A 173 -13.82 6.93 7.70
CA ALA A 173 -13.06 5.88 7.04
C ALA A 173 -12.47 4.87 8.05
N VAL A 174 -12.20 3.66 7.59
CA VAL A 174 -11.56 2.59 8.36
C VAL A 174 -10.27 2.18 7.69
N ILE A 175 -9.19 2.14 8.46
CA ILE A 175 -7.90 1.62 8.02
C ILE A 175 -7.79 0.19 8.55
N ALA A 176 -7.89 -0.78 7.64
CA ALA A 176 -7.66 -2.19 7.94
C ALA A 176 -6.16 -2.53 7.77
N THR A 177 -5.62 -3.32 8.69
CA THR A 177 -4.20 -3.71 8.68
C THR A 177 -3.88 -4.85 7.72
N CYS A 178 -4.90 -5.58 7.25
CA CYS A 178 -4.78 -6.63 6.25
C CYS A 178 -6.11 -6.89 5.53
N SER A 179 -6.02 -7.61 4.42
CA SER A 179 -7.16 -7.97 3.56
C SER A 179 -8.18 -8.86 4.30
N ASP A 180 -7.70 -9.77 5.16
CA ASP A 180 -8.55 -10.59 6.03
C ASP A 180 -9.38 -9.75 7.01
N GLU A 181 -8.77 -8.72 7.58
CA GLU A 181 -9.47 -7.79 8.49
C GLU A 181 -10.52 -6.99 7.72
N ALA A 182 -10.20 -6.49 6.52
CA ALA A 182 -11.16 -5.79 5.67
C ALA A 182 -12.36 -6.68 5.31
N ALA A 183 -12.12 -7.95 4.96
CA ALA A 183 -13.19 -8.90 4.68
C ALA A 183 -14.06 -9.21 5.91
N GLU A 184 -13.49 -9.22 7.11
CA GLU A 184 -14.26 -9.34 8.37
C GLU A 184 -15.09 -8.08 8.65
N LEU A 185 -14.55 -6.89 8.41
CA LEU A 185 -15.26 -5.62 8.60
C LEU A 185 -16.46 -5.47 7.68
N VAL A 186 -16.33 -5.88 6.41
CA VAL A 186 -17.48 -5.93 5.48
C VAL A 186 -18.55 -6.88 6.01
N ARG A 187 -18.15 -8.06 6.53
CA ARG A 187 -19.08 -9.03 7.12
C ARG A 187 -19.79 -8.52 8.37
N THR A 188 -19.21 -7.57 9.11
CA THR A 188 -19.85 -6.91 10.26
C THR A 188 -20.64 -5.65 9.89
N GLY A 189 -20.74 -5.34 8.59
CA GLY A 189 -21.60 -4.30 8.05
C GLY A 189 -20.93 -2.94 7.85
N VAL A 190 -19.60 -2.88 7.83
CA VAL A 190 -18.85 -1.67 7.42
C VAL A 190 -18.90 -1.56 5.89
N ASP A 191 -19.14 -0.35 5.38
CA ASP A 191 -19.14 -0.09 3.94
C ASP A 191 -17.74 -0.30 3.35
N ALA A 192 -17.64 -1.14 2.33
CA ALA A 192 -16.38 -1.44 1.65
C ALA A 192 -15.74 -0.19 1.03
N ALA A 193 -16.53 0.80 0.61
CA ALA A 193 -16.02 2.05 0.05
C ALA A 193 -15.26 2.91 1.09
N ARG A 194 -15.49 2.67 2.38
CA ARG A 194 -14.83 3.38 3.48
C ARG A 194 -13.62 2.65 4.03
N ILE A 195 -13.31 1.44 3.54
CA ILE A 195 -12.22 0.62 4.05
C ILE A 195 -11.01 0.76 3.13
N THR A 196 -9.88 1.20 3.69
CA THR A 196 -8.58 1.16 3.02
C THR A 196 -7.66 0.17 3.74
N VAL A 197 -6.97 -0.70 3.00
CA VAL A 197 -5.98 -1.62 3.59
C VAL A 197 -4.61 -0.93 3.64
N ILE A 198 -4.13 -0.65 4.84
CA ILE A 198 -2.78 -0.12 5.09
C ILE A 198 -2.11 -0.98 6.16
N PRO A 199 -1.04 -1.72 5.82
CA PRO A 199 -0.42 -2.67 6.74
C PRO A 199 0.35 -1.96 7.87
N CYS A 200 0.76 -2.75 8.86
CA CYS A 200 1.76 -2.29 9.84
C CYS A 200 3.11 -2.05 9.14
N GLY A 201 3.85 -1.06 9.63
CA GLY A 201 5.22 -0.78 9.16
C GLY A 201 6.29 -1.51 9.94
N VAL A 202 7.52 -1.45 9.42
CA VAL A 202 8.76 -1.88 10.04
C VAL A 202 9.85 -0.83 9.82
N ASP A 203 10.72 -0.68 10.82
CA ASP A 203 11.90 0.17 10.71
C ASP A 203 13.02 -0.59 9.99
N VAL A 204 13.13 -0.35 8.68
CA VAL A 204 14.13 -1.00 7.81
C VAL A 204 15.55 -0.50 8.04
N GLU A 205 15.73 0.62 8.75
CA GLU A 205 17.05 1.15 9.13
C GLU A 205 17.54 0.50 10.43
N HIS A 206 16.64 0.22 11.37
CA HIS A 206 16.93 -0.48 12.62
C HIS A 206 17.10 -2.00 12.42
N PHE A 207 16.18 -2.63 11.67
CA PHE A 207 16.26 -4.06 11.35
C PHE A 207 17.15 -4.29 10.13
N THR A 208 18.47 -4.24 10.32
CA THR A 208 19.44 -4.40 9.23
C THR A 208 19.66 -5.86 8.81
N PRO A 209 20.00 -6.11 7.53
CA PRO A 209 20.12 -7.45 6.99
C PRO A 209 21.26 -8.25 7.61
N ARG A 210 21.03 -9.56 7.76
CA ARG A 210 22.01 -10.58 8.14
C ARG A 210 23.20 -10.62 7.16
N SER A 211 24.42 -10.65 7.71
CA SER A 211 25.60 -11.04 6.94
C SER A 211 25.66 -12.56 6.81
N TYR A 212 25.90 -13.04 5.59
CA TYR A 212 26.11 -14.47 5.30
C TYR A 212 27.60 -14.84 5.17
N ALA A 213 28.51 -13.88 5.38
CA ALA A 213 29.94 -14.05 5.09
C ALA A 213 30.63 -15.05 6.04
N ASP A 214 30.12 -15.21 7.27
CA ASP A 214 30.78 -15.96 8.35
C ASP A 214 29.91 -17.12 8.89
N ALA A 215 28.91 -17.58 8.14
CA ALA A 215 28.04 -18.67 8.59
C ALA A 215 28.80 -20.00 8.58
N ASP A 216 29.03 -20.57 9.77
CA ASP A 216 29.56 -21.92 9.93
C ASP A 216 28.59 -22.94 9.28
N ALA A 217 29.08 -23.65 8.26
CA ALA A 217 28.27 -24.61 7.51
C ALA A 217 27.94 -25.87 8.33
N ASP A 218 28.73 -26.16 9.37
CA ASP A 218 28.58 -27.34 10.23
C ASP A 218 27.71 -27.03 11.48
N ALA A 219 27.36 -25.77 11.71
CA ALA A 219 26.47 -25.38 12.79
C ALA A 219 25.02 -25.82 12.54
N PRO A 220 24.26 -26.21 13.59
CA PRO A 220 22.85 -26.53 13.44
C PRO A 220 22.06 -25.30 12.96
N MET A 221 21.09 -25.53 12.08
CA MET A 221 20.19 -24.48 11.62
C MET A 221 19.37 -23.94 12.80
N ARG A 222 19.46 -22.64 13.06
CA ARG A 222 18.74 -21.98 14.14
C ARG A 222 17.37 -21.52 13.68
N VAL A 223 16.33 -22.20 14.14
CA VAL A 223 14.94 -21.79 13.96
C VAL A 223 14.54 -20.92 15.15
N MET A 224 13.91 -19.78 14.90
CA MET A 224 13.49 -18.85 15.94
C MET A 224 11.97 -18.69 15.95
N VAL A 225 11.38 -18.64 17.13
CA VAL A 225 9.99 -18.23 17.35
C VAL A 225 10.00 -17.04 18.30
N VAL A 226 9.34 -15.95 17.93
CA VAL A 226 9.32 -14.71 18.72
C VAL A 226 7.89 -14.35 19.12
N GLY A 227 7.67 -14.04 20.39
CA GLY A 227 6.42 -13.47 20.85
C GLY A 227 6.06 -13.79 22.30
N ARG A 228 4.88 -13.34 22.72
CA ARG A 228 4.32 -13.68 24.04
C ARG A 228 4.10 -15.19 24.14
N LEU A 229 4.47 -15.78 25.29
CA LEU A 229 4.22 -17.18 25.59
C LEU A 229 2.76 -17.37 25.98
N VAL A 230 1.91 -17.52 24.97
CA VAL A 230 0.50 -17.87 25.11
C VAL A 230 0.13 -18.88 24.02
N PRO A 231 -0.80 -19.84 24.28
CA PRO A 231 -1.09 -20.94 23.34
C PRO A 231 -1.40 -20.48 21.91
N ARG A 232 -2.19 -19.41 21.77
CA ARG A 232 -2.60 -18.86 20.46
C ARG A 232 -1.46 -18.34 19.57
N LYS A 233 -0.24 -18.21 20.11
CA LYS A 233 0.96 -17.83 19.35
C LYS A 233 1.66 -19.04 18.70
N GLY A 234 1.24 -20.26 19.03
CA GLY A 234 1.67 -21.48 18.32
C GLY A 234 3.13 -21.85 18.52
N VAL A 235 3.73 -21.51 19.66
CA VAL A 235 5.14 -21.85 19.96
C VAL A 235 5.33 -23.37 20.05
N ASP A 236 4.33 -24.07 20.55
CA ASP A 236 4.26 -25.54 20.57
C ASP A 236 4.34 -26.17 19.18
N LEU A 237 3.73 -25.54 18.15
CA LEU A 237 3.82 -26.02 16.78
C LEU A 237 5.28 -26.05 16.26
N GLY A 238 6.11 -25.09 16.68
CA GLY A 238 7.55 -25.10 16.37
C GLY A 238 8.29 -26.25 17.07
N ILE A 239 7.90 -26.57 18.31
CA ILE A 239 8.47 -27.70 19.07
C ILE A 239 8.06 -29.04 18.45
N GLU A 240 6.78 -29.17 18.08
CA GLU A 240 6.25 -30.36 17.42
C GLU A 240 6.91 -30.59 16.06
N ALA A 241 7.08 -29.52 15.27
CA ALA A 241 7.81 -29.58 14.00
C ALA A 241 9.27 -30.04 14.18
N LEU A 242 9.93 -29.57 15.25
CA LEU A 242 11.28 -30.02 15.60
C LEU A 242 11.30 -31.53 15.94
N GLY A 243 10.30 -32.03 16.66
CA GLY A 243 10.11 -33.45 16.94
C GLY A 243 9.91 -34.29 15.68
N ILE A 244 9.12 -33.81 14.73
CA ILE A 244 8.90 -34.46 13.42
C ILE A 244 10.23 -34.54 12.64
N LEU A 245 10.99 -33.45 12.58
CA LEU A 245 12.31 -33.43 11.97
C LEU A 245 13.28 -34.41 12.64
N ALA A 246 13.28 -34.48 13.96
CA ALA A 246 14.10 -35.44 14.71
C ALA A 246 13.74 -36.90 14.39
N GLY A 247 12.43 -37.21 14.27
CA GLY A 247 11.94 -38.51 13.84
C GLY A 247 12.36 -38.90 12.41
N ARG A 248 12.59 -37.89 11.54
CA ARG A 248 13.15 -38.05 10.19
C ARG A 248 14.69 -38.10 10.17
N GLY A 249 15.33 -38.18 11.34
CA GLY A 249 16.78 -38.25 11.47
C GLY A 249 17.52 -36.90 11.40
N ARG A 250 16.81 -35.76 11.36
CA ARG A 250 17.41 -34.42 11.32
C ARG A 250 17.71 -33.91 12.72
N ARG A 251 19.00 -33.96 13.10
CA ARG A 251 19.53 -33.48 14.39
C ARG A 251 20.25 -32.14 14.29
N ASP A 252 20.37 -31.61 13.08
CA ASP A 252 21.04 -30.39 12.66
C ASP A 252 20.13 -29.14 12.72
N VAL A 253 19.16 -29.12 13.63
CA VAL A 253 18.23 -27.99 13.83
C VAL A 253 18.06 -27.70 15.32
N GLU A 254 18.15 -26.45 15.73
CA GLU A 254 17.78 -26.02 17.09
C GLU A 254 16.64 -25.00 17.04
N LEU A 255 15.82 -24.97 18.09
CA LEU A 255 14.73 -24.02 18.24
C LEU A 255 15.04 -23.04 19.37
N VAL A 256 15.02 -21.75 19.05
CA VAL A 256 15.19 -20.65 20.00
C VAL A 256 13.86 -19.94 20.16
N ILE A 257 13.36 -19.90 21.39
CA ILE A 257 12.10 -19.24 21.75
C ILE A 257 12.45 -17.92 22.44
N VAL A 258 12.07 -16.82 21.80
CA VAL A 258 12.30 -15.45 22.28
C VAL A 258 10.98 -14.86 22.77
N GLY A 259 10.92 -14.49 24.05
CA GLY A 259 9.71 -13.98 24.71
C GLY A 259 9.50 -14.54 26.11
N GLY A 260 8.36 -14.18 26.73
CA GLY A 260 7.99 -14.56 28.11
C GLY A 260 8.22 -13.45 29.14
N SER A 261 8.04 -13.78 30.42
CA SER A 261 8.40 -12.91 31.53
C SER A 261 9.82 -13.19 32.04
N GLY A 262 10.69 -12.18 32.00
CA GLY A 262 12.01 -12.21 32.63
C GLY A 262 13.18 -12.70 31.75
N ASP A 263 14.32 -12.92 32.39
CA ASP A 263 15.52 -13.53 31.83
C ASP A 263 15.38 -15.07 31.68
N ALA A 264 16.34 -15.74 31.04
CA ALA A 264 16.25 -17.19 30.78
C ALA A 264 16.06 -18.05 32.06
N ALA A 265 16.48 -17.55 33.24
CA ALA A 265 16.35 -18.25 34.51
C ALA A 265 14.96 -18.08 35.15
N SER A 266 14.34 -16.91 35.00
CA SER A 266 12.97 -16.63 35.47
C SER A 266 11.89 -17.10 34.48
N ALA A 267 12.21 -17.24 33.19
CA ALA A 267 11.31 -17.80 32.19
C ALA A 267 10.85 -19.23 32.52
N THR A 268 11.69 -20.04 33.18
CA THR A 268 11.33 -21.40 33.64
C THR A 268 10.28 -21.45 34.75
N GLU A 269 9.98 -20.33 35.42
CA GLU A 269 8.95 -20.25 36.47
C GLU A 269 7.55 -19.96 35.88
N GLU A 270 7.45 -19.52 34.63
CA GLU A 270 6.18 -19.21 33.96
C GLU A 270 5.42 -20.50 33.58
N THR A 271 4.10 -20.55 33.84
CA THR A 271 3.28 -21.76 33.61
C THR A 271 3.33 -22.23 32.16
N GLU A 272 3.32 -21.29 31.19
CA GLU A 272 3.36 -21.64 29.77
C GLU A 272 4.74 -22.11 29.32
N ALA A 273 5.82 -21.48 29.78
CA ALA A 273 7.17 -21.93 29.47
C ALA A 273 7.44 -23.36 29.98
N ARG A 274 6.92 -23.69 31.18
CA ARG A 274 6.94 -25.06 31.71
C ARG A 274 6.19 -26.03 30.80
N ARG A 275 4.97 -25.69 30.39
CA ARG A 275 4.18 -26.50 29.42
C ARG A 275 4.97 -26.74 28.13
N LEU A 276 5.59 -25.70 27.57
CA LEU A 276 6.37 -25.80 26.33
C LEU A 276 7.60 -26.70 26.51
N MET A 277 8.33 -26.59 27.62
CA MET A 277 9.47 -27.48 27.89
C MET A 277 9.04 -28.92 28.15
N ASP A 278 7.90 -29.16 28.78
CA ASP A 278 7.32 -30.49 28.93
C ASP A 278 6.93 -31.09 27.57
N ALA A 279 6.34 -30.29 26.67
CA ALA A 279 6.08 -30.69 25.29
C ALA A 279 7.38 -31.04 24.55
N ALA A 280 8.46 -30.26 24.73
CA ALA A 280 9.76 -30.55 24.14
C ALA A 280 10.38 -31.86 24.66
N ARG A 281 10.18 -32.18 25.95
CA ARG A 281 10.60 -33.47 26.54
C ARG A 281 9.80 -34.62 25.96
N ALA A 282 8.47 -34.47 25.86
CA ALA A 282 7.58 -35.47 25.27
C ALA A 282 7.92 -35.74 23.80
N ALA A 283 8.32 -34.71 23.05
CA ALA A 283 8.79 -34.80 21.68
C ALA A 283 10.25 -35.30 21.54
N GLY A 284 10.98 -35.47 22.65
CA GLY A 284 12.37 -35.97 22.64
C GLY A 284 13.39 -34.97 22.08
N VAL A 285 13.10 -33.67 22.14
CA VAL A 285 13.93 -32.58 21.57
C VAL A 285 14.31 -31.50 22.57
N ALA A 286 14.11 -31.75 23.87
CA ALA A 286 14.37 -30.77 24.92
C ALA A 286 15.82 -30.25 24.97
N ASP A 287 16.80 -31.07 24.55
CA ASP A 287 18.22 -30.69 24.43
C ASP A 287 18.50 -29.70 23.29
N ARG A 288 17.53 -29.49 22.39
CA ARG A 288 17.61 -28.62 21.21
C ARG A 288 16.66 -27.43 21.27
N VAL A 289 15.90 -27.27 22.36
CA VAL A 289 15.01 -26.12 22.58
C VAL A 289 15.64 -25.19 23.61
N ARG A 290 15.82 -23.92 23.24
CA ARG A 290 16.40 -22.88 24.10
C ARG A 290 15.39 -21.78 24.36
N LEU A 291 15.09 -21.53 25.62
CA LEU A 291 14.34 -20.34 26.05
C LEU A 291 15.32 -19.17 26.21
N HIS A 292 15.19 -18.15 25.39
CA HIS A 292 16.04 -16.96 25.44
C HIS A 292 15.52 -15.92 26.45
N GLY A 293 14.21 -15.91 26.71
CA GLY A 293 13.56 -14.89 27.54
C GLY A 293 13.22 -13.63 26.76
N ARG A 294 12.89 -12.56 27.48
CA ARG A 294 12.47 -11.27 26.90
C ARG A 294 13.65 -10.50 26.31
N VAL A 295 13.46 -9.93 25.13
CA VAL A 295 14.45 -9.10 24.43
C VAL A 295 13.85 -7.71 24.20
N SER A 296 14.67 -6.67 24.40
CA SER A 296 14.26 -5.29 24.13
C SER A 296 14.11 -5.06 22.62
N GLN A 297 13.30 -4.09 22.20
CA GLN A 297 13.18 -3.74 20.78
C GLN A 297 14.52 -3.29 20.19
N ALA A 298 15.36 -2.61 20.98
CA ALA A 298 16.68 -2.15 20.55
C ALA A 298 17.64 -3.32 20.25
N ASP A 299 17.55 -4.41 21.02
CA ASP A 299 18.42 -5.58 20.86
C ASP A 299 17.86 -6.62 19.87
N MET A 300 16.56 -6.56 19.57
CA MET A 300 15.89 -7.53 18.71
C MET A 300 16.56 -7.71 17.33
N PRO A 301 17.02 -6.67 16.61
CA PRO A 301 17.71 -6.87 15.34
C PRO A 301 18.95 -7.77 15.45
N ALA A 302 19.73 -7.62 16.51
CA ALA A 302 20.92 -8.44 16.73
C ALA A 302 20.55 -9.91 16.98
N VAL A 303 19.51 -10.14 17.79
CA VAL A 303 18.98 -11.48 18.06
C VAL A 303 18.39 -12.11 16.79
N MET A 304 17.57 -11.36 16.06
CA MET A 304 16.91 -11.80 14.82
C MET A 304 17.94 -12.25 13.78
N ARG A 305 19.04 -11.50 13.58
CA ARG A 305 20.12 -11.86 12.64
C ARG A 305 20.84 -13.17 12.98
N THR A 306 20.70 -13.68 14.20
CA THR A 306 21.26 -15.00 14.57
C THR A 306 20.42 -16.16 14.03
N ALA A 307 19.16 -15.91 13.67
CA ALA A 307 18.26 -16.94 13.15
C ALA A 307 18.57 -17.28 11.69
N ASP A 308 18.39 -18.54 11.34
CA ASP A 308 18.37 -19.01 9.96
C ASP A 308 17.00 -18.94 9.31
N VAL A 309 15.97 -19.18 10.12
CA VAL A 309 14.56 -19.12 9.75
C VAL A 309 13.77 -18.66 10.96
N VAL A 310 12.78 -17.80 10.76
CA VAL A 310 11.81 -17.44 11.80
C VAL A 310 10.48 -18.14 11.50
N VAL A 311 9.93 -18.84 12.49
CA VAL A 311 8.61 -19.48 12.40
C VAL A 311 7.59 -18.57 13.08
N CYS A 312 6.60 -18.15 12.30
CA CYS A 312 5.47 -17.33 12.74
C CYS A 312 4.18 -18.15 12.62
N ALA A 313 3.81 -18.89 13.67
CA ALA A 313 2.68 -19.83 13.63
C ALA A 313 1.45 -19.46 14.50
N PRO A 314 1.02 -18.18 14.58
CA PRO A 314 -0.16 -17.82 15.35
C PRO A 314 -1.44 -18.42 14.75
N TRP A 315 -2.48 -18.60 15.57
CA TRP A 315 -3.80 -19.05 15.09
C TRP A 315 -4.55 -17.94 14.32
N TYR A 316 -4.26 -16.69 14.66
CA TYR A 316 -4.75 -15.48 14.03
C TYR A 316 -3.78 -14.33 14.34
N GLU A 317 -3.49 -13.49 13.36
CA GLU A 317 -2.55 -12.38 13.50
C GLU A 317 -2.87 -11.25 12.51
N PRO A 318 -3.46 -10.12 12.97
CA PRO A 318 -3.81 -9.02 12.08
C PRO A 318 -2.57 -8.23 11.62
N PHE A 319 -1.57 -8.06 12.48
CA PHE A 319 -0.43 -7.19 12.21
C PHE A 319 0.75 -7.88 11.55
N GLY A 320 1.17 -9.00 12.15
CA GLY A 320 2.39 -9.69 11.74
C GLY A 320 3.67 -8.87 11.92
N ILE A 321 3.88 -8.15 13.03
CA ILE A 321 5.12 -7.37 13.23
C ILE A 321 6.38 -8.26 13.13
N VAL A 322 6.38 -9.42 13.79
CA VAL A 322 7.53 -10.35 13.79
C VAL A 322 7.96 -10.78 12.38
N PRO A 323 7.07 -11.23 11.47
CA PRO A 323 7.50 -11.54 10.11
C PRO A 323 8.03 -10.32 9.35
N LEU A 324 7.51 -9.11 9.57
CA LEU A 324 8.08 -7.90 8.98
C LEU A 324 9.51 -7.64 9.48
N GLU A 325 9.73 -7.73 10.80
CA GLU A 325 11.05 -7.57 11.44
C GLU A 325 12.07 -8.62 10.96
N ALA A 326 11.63 -9.88 10.83
CA ALA A 326 12.45 -10.98 10.33
C ALA A 326 12.84 -10.75 8.86
N MET A 327 11.87 -10.45 8.00
CA MET A 327 12.13 -10.16 6.59
C MET A 327 12.99 -8.90 6.40
N ALA A 328 12.77 -7.85 7.21
CA ALA A 328 13.62 -6.66 7.21
C ALA A 328 15.05 -6.99 7.64
N SER A 329 15.24 -7.94 8.56
CA SER A 329 16.55 -8.47 8.94
C SER A 329 17.17 -9.41 7.90
N GLY A 330 16.53 -9.59 6.73
CA GLY A 330 16.97 -10.50 5.68
C GLY A 330 16.88 -11.98 6.08
N VAL A 331 16.06 -12.31 7.08
CA VAL A 331 15.83 -13.67 7.58
C VAL A 331 14.51 -14.19 7.00
N PRO A 332 14.53 -15.35 6.31
CA PRO A 332 13.31 -15.91 5.74
C PRO A 332 12.34 -16.38 6.83
N VAL A 333 11.05 -16.32 6.51
CA VAL A 333 9.96 -16.69 7.41
C VAL A 333 9.24 -17.93 6.92
N VAL A 334 8.84 -18.79 7.85
CA VAL A 334 7.80 -19.82 7.66
C VAL A 334 6.60 -19.36 8.47
N ALA A 335 5.51 -18.99 7.80
CA ALA A 335 4.40 -18.26 8.40
C ALA A 335 3.08 -19.00 8.18
N SER A 336 2.24 -19.08 9.22
CA SER A 336 0.86 -19.53 9.06
C SER A 336 0.12 -18.60 8.08
N ALA A 337 -0.63 -19.17 7.14
CA ALA A 337 -1.46 -18.44 6.19
C ALA A 337 -2.71 -17.86 6.87
N VAL A 338 -2.53 -16.82 7.70
CA VAL A 338 -3.59 -16.13 8.45
C VAL A 338 -3.35 -14.62 8.52
N GLY A 339 -4.40 -13.81 8.37
CA GLY A 339 -4.37 -12.39 8.67
C GLY A 339 -3.28 -11.62 7.90
N GLY A 340 -2.55 -10.73 8.57
CA GLY A 340 -1.49 -9.94 7.94
C GLY A 340 -0.30 -10.74 7.41
N LEU A 341 -0.17 -12.03 7.75
CA LEU A 341 0.92 -12.87 7.24
C LEU A 341 0.70 -13.21 5.76
N THR A 342 -0.54 -13.37 5.29
CA THR A 342 -0.83 -13.65 3.87
C THR A 342 -0.56 -12.45 2.97
N ASP A 343 -0.67 -11.24 3.52
CA ASP A 343 -0.44 -10.01 2.78
C ASP A 343 1.06 -9.68 2.75
N SER A 344 1.76 -9.89 3.86
CA SER A 344 3.19 -9.58 3.99
C SER A 344 4.11 -10.62 3.36
N VAL A 345 3.74 -11.90 3.36
CA VAL A 345 4.56 -13.00 2.84
C VAL A 345 4.03 -13.47 1.48
N VAL A 346 4.87 -13.39 0.45
CA VAL A 346 4.59 -13.99 -0.86
C VAL A 346 5.18 -15.40 -0.86
N ASP A 347 4.31 -16.41 -0.89
CA ASP A 347 4.70 -17.81 -0.78
C ASP A 347 5.73 -18.22 -1.85
N GLY A 348 6.78 -18.92 -1.41
CA GLY A 348 7.90 -19.35 -2.23
C GLY A 348 8.85 -18.23 -2.71
N VAL A 349 8.51 -16.96 -2.48
CA VAL A 349 9.28 -15.80 -2.96
C VAL A 349 9.94 -15.05 -1.80
N THR A 350 9.18 -14.58 -0.81
CA THR A 350 9.71 -13.83 0.35
C THR A 350 9.70 -14.63 1.65
N GLY A 351 8.98 -15.75 1.66
CA GLY A 351 8.89 -16.71 2.74
C GLY A 351 8.12 -17.94 2.29
N ILE A 352 7.72 -18.80 3.22
CA ILE A 352 6.86 -19.96 2.97
C ILE A 352 5.60 -19.81 3.80
N LEU A 353 4.44 -19.90 3.15
CA LEU A 353 3.14 -19.95 3.83
C LEU A 353 2.74 -21.41 4.09
N VAL A 354 2.30 -21.70 5.32
CA VAL A 354 1.84 -23.03 5.73
C VAL A 354 0.39 -22.96 6.25
N PRO A 355 -0.37 -24.06 6.17
CA PRO A 355 -1.68 -24.13 6.82
C PRO A 355 -1.58 -23.84 8.32
N PRO A 356 -2.57 -23.11 8.91
CA PRO A 356 -2.56 -22.84 10.34
C PRO A 356 -2.72 -24.13 11.14
N ARG A 357 -2.02 -24.21 12.29
CA ARG A 357 -2.07 -25.36 13.22
C ARG A 357 -1.58 -26.68 12.61
N ASP A 358 -0.66 -26.61 11.64
CA ASP A 358 -0.06 -27.77 11.00
C ASP A 358 1.45 -27.88 11.27
N PRO A 359 1.87 -28.60 12.33
CA PRO A 359 3.29 -28.78 12.64
C PRO A 359 4.02 -29.63 11.59
N ALA A 360 3.33 -30.47 10.83
CA ALA A 360 3.94 -31.28 9.78
C ALA A 360 4.32 -30.40 8.59
N ALA A 361 3.45 -29.48 8.18
CA ALA A 361 3.76 -28.50 7.14
C ALA A 361 4.92 -27.57 7.54
N ILE A 362 4.99 -27.15 8.81
CA ILE A 362 6.15 -26.40 9.33
C ILE A 362 7.42 -27.26 9.23
N ALA A 363 7.37 -28.53 9.63
CA ALA A 363 8.51 -29.44 9.54
C ALA A 363 8.98 -29.67 8.10
N ASP A 364 8.05 -29.78 7.15
CA ASP A 364 8.35 -29.92 5.72
C ASP A 364 9.06 -28.68 5.18
N ALA A 365 8.50 -27.48 5.44
CA ALA A 365 9.10 -26.22 5.04
C ALA A 365 10.51 -26.02 5.64
N LEU A 366 10.68 -26.31 6.93
CA LEU A 366 11.99 -26.26 7.58
C LEU A 366 12.96 -27.28 6.99
N GLY A 367 12.51 -28.50 6.67
CA GLY A 367 13.31 -29.53 6.02
C GLY A 367 13.83 -29.12 4.65
N GLU A 368 13.00 -28.44 3.85
CA GLU A 368 13.38 -27.87 2.56
C GLU A 368 14.43 -26.76 2.70
N LEU A 369 14.24 -25.82 3.62
CA LEU A 369 15.18 -24.70 3.85
C LEU A 369 16.51 -25.14 4.47
N LEU A 370 16.47 -26.24 5.20
CA LEU A 370 17.65 -26.90 5.74
C LEU A 370 18.44 -27.62 4.63
N ALA A 371 17.75 -28.25 3.66
CA ALA A 371 18.38 -28.92 2.52
C ALA A 371 18.94 -27.95 1.46
N ASP A 372 18.36 -26.75 1.32
CA ASP A 372 18.80 -25.74 0.34
C ASP A 372 19.13 -24.38 1.01
N PRO A 373 20.38 -24.19 1.50
CA PRO A 373 20.85 -22.92 2.04
C PRO A 373 20.80 -21.77 1.03
N ALA A 374 20.91 -22.06 -0.28
CA ALA A 374 20.83 -21.02 -1.30
C ALA A 374 19.40 -20.48 -1.42
N ARG A 375 18.38 -21.36 -1.35
CA ARG A 375 16.96 -20.95 -1.28
C ARG A 375 16.68 -20.12 -0.05
N ARG A 376 17.16 -20.55 1.12
CA ARG A 376 17.04 -19.79 2.37
C ARG A 376 17.56 -18.35 2.20
N ARG A 377 18.74 -18.18 1.60
CA ARG A 377 19.33 -16.86 1.31
C ARG A 377 18.54 -16.04 0.29
N ARG A 378 17.97 -16.68 -0.75
CA ARG A 378 17.13 -16.00 -1.76
C ARG A 378 15.85 -15.45 -1.12
N LEU A 379 15.15 -16.27 -0.34
CA LEU A 379 13.94 -15.86 0.37
C LEU A 379 14.22 -14.69 1.32
N GLY A 380 15.31 -14.76 2.10
CA GLY A 380 15.71 -13.68 3.00
C GLY A 380 15.97 -12.35 2.28
N ARG A 381 16.65 -12.38 1.13
CA ARG A 381 16.88 -11.18 0.30
C ARG A 381 15.58 -10.62 -0.27
N ALA A 382 14.74 -11.45 -0.87
CA ALA A 382 13.46 -11.01 -1.42
C ALA A 382 12.52 -10.47 -0.33
N GLY A 383 12.55 -11.06 0.87
CA GLY A 383 11.86 -10.53 2.05
C GLY A 383 12.33 -9.13 2.42
N ARG A 384 13.64 -8.90 2.46
CA ARG A 384 14.22 -7.57 2.69
C ARG A 384 13.73 -6.55 1.67
N ASP A 385 13.87 -6.86 0.38
CA ASP A 385 13.48 -5.97 -0.72
C ASP A 385 11.99 -5.58 -0.61
N ARG A 386 11.12 -6.55 -0.25
CA ARG A 386 9.70 -6.29 -0.04
C ARG A 386 9.44 -5.34 1.14
N MET A 387 10.18 -5.48 2.23
CA MET A 387 10.00 -4.60 3.40
C MET A 387 10.39 -3.17 3.07
N GLU A 388 11.52 -2.97 2.37
CA GLU A 388 11.99 -1.64 1.93
C GLU A 388 11.00 -0.96 0.98
N GLN A 389 10.41 -1.71 0.05
CA GLN A 389 9.54 -1.15 -0.98
C GLN A 389 8.10 -0.87 -0.51
N GLY A 390 7.58 -1.65 0.45
CA GLY A 390 6.15 -1.65 0.75
C GLY A 390 5.75 -1.50 2.22
N TYR A 391 6.67 -1.76 3.16
CA TYR A 391 6.35 -1.87 4.59
C TYR A 391 7.20 -0.95 5.46
N SER A 392 8.01 -0.06 4.90
CA SER A 392 8.72 0.95 5.71
C SER A 392 7.71 1.87 6.41
N TRP A 393 8.07 2.39 7.59
CA TRP A 393 7.21 3.36 8.27
C TRP A 393 6.95 4.63 7.45
N ALA A 394 7.90 5.07 6.63
CA ALA A 394 7.71 6.16 5.69
C ALA A 394 6.62 5.84 4.65
N THR A 395 6.64 4.63 4.07
CA THR A 395 5.61 4.19 3.12
C THR A 395 4.23 4.09 3.77
N VAL A 396 4.16 3.56 4.99
CA VAL A 396 2.91 3.40 5.75
C VAL A 396 2.35 4.76 6.18
N ALA A 397 3.20 5.70 6.62
CA ALA A 397 2.82 7.05 6.99
C ALA A 397 2.26 7.81 5.78
N ALA A 398 2.92 7.76 4.62
CA ALA A 398 2.47 8.43 3.40
C ALA A 398 1.08 7.95 2.97
N ARG A 399 0.86 6.63 2.96
CA ARG A 399 -0.45 6.03 2.66
C ARG A 399 -1.52 6.43 3.68
N THR A 400 -1.15 6.50 4.94
CA THR A 400 -2.06 6.94 6.01
C THR A 400 -2.40 8.43 5.87
N ALA A 401 -1.44 9.28 5.50
CA ALA A 401 -1.65 10.70 5.23
C ALA A 401 -2.49 10.94 3.97
N ASP A 402 -2.39 10.09 2.95
CA ASP A 402 -3.31 10.08 1.81
C ASP A 402 -4.75 9.80 2.27
N ALA A 403 -4.97 8.79 3.13
CA ALA A 403 -6.28 8.47 3.67
C ALA A 403 -6.86 9.63 4.50
N TYR A 404 -6.04 10.30 5.31
CA TYR A 404 -6.46 11.51 6.04
C TYR A 404 -6.89 12.63 5.10
N ARG A 405 -6.12 12.89 4.03
CA ARG A 405 -6.46 13.92 3.05
C ARG A 405 -7.77 13.62 2.33
N SER A 406 -8.01 12.36 1.98
CA SER A 406 -9.29 11.93 1.40
C SER A 406 -10.44 12.21 2.37
N ALA A 407 -10.33 11.75 3.62
CA ALA A 407 -11.39 11.94 4.61
C ALA A 407 -11.67 13.43 4.93
N ILE A 408 -10.63 14.27 4.94
CA ILE A 408 -10.79 15.73 5.10
C ILE A 408 -11.50 16.34 3.88
N GLN A 409 -11.19 15.89 2.68
CA GLN A 409 -11.85 16.34 1.45
C GLN A 409 -13.31 15.91 1.41
N ASP A 410 -13.61 14.66 1.77
CA ASP A 410 -14.96 14.12 1.80
C ASP A 410 -15.83 14.83 2.85
N ALA A 411 -15.29 15.04 4.06
CA ALA A 411 -15.98 15.81 5.10
C ALA A 411 -16.26 17.26 4.68
N ALA A 412 -15.33 17.89 3.95
CA ALA A 412 -15.55 19.24 3.42
C ALA A 412 -16.65 19.27 2.34
N LEU A 413 -16.85 18.18 1.59
CA LEU A 413 -17.94 18.06 0.61
C LEU A 413 -19.30 17.81 1.29
N ASP A 414 -19.35 17.01 2.36
CA ASP A 414 -20.58 16.71 3.10
C ASP A 414 -21.10 17.92 3.90
N ASP A 415 -20.21 18.80 4.38
CA ASP A 415 -20.57 20.04 5.08
C ASP A 415 -20.86 21.24 4.15
N LEU A 416 -20.76 21.04 2.83
CA LEU A 416 -21.40 21.97 1.92
C LEU A 416 -22.91 21.89 2.23
N PRO A 417 -23.60 23.02 2.44
CA PRO A 417 -25.06 23.00 2.41
C PRO A 417 -25.50 22.29 1.12
N ALA A 418 -26.76 21.84 1.04
CA ALA A 418 -27.41 21.70 -0.26
C ALA A 418 -27.55 23.10 -0.88
N ASP A 419 -26.40 23.70 -1.18
CA ASP A 419 -26.21 25.06 -1.58
C ASP A 419 -26.50 25.03 -3.08
N PRO A 420 -27.51 25.77 -3.56
CA PRO A 420 -27.76 25.89 -4.99
C PRO A 420 -26.52 26.39 -5.74
N THR A 421 -25.52 26.94 -5.02
CA THR A 421 -24.25 27.38 -5.56
C THR A 421 -23.12 26.35 -5.53
N VAL A 422 -23.28 25.09 -5.05
CA VAL A 422 -22.19 24.09 -5.16
C VAL A 422 -21.79 23.87 -6.62
N VAL A 423 -22.77 23.84 -7.52
CA VAL A 423 -22.53 23.78 -8.96
C VAL A 423 -21.85 25.06 -9.43
N ASP A 424 -22.32 26.22 -9.00
CA ASP A 424 -21.69 27.50 -9.36
C ASP A 424 -20.25 27.59 -8.86
N ALA A 425 -19.94 27.14 -7.64
CA ALA A 425 -18.61 27.11 -7.06
C ALA A 425 -17.68 26.15 -7.81
N HIS A 426 -18.18 24.99 -8.24
CA HIS A 426 -17.43 24.07 -9.10
C HIS A 426 -17.13 24.70 -10.47
N LEU A 427 -18.13 25.35 -11.08
CA LEU A 427 -17.96 26.06 -12.36
C LEU A 427 -17.02 27.27 -12.23
N ASP A 428 -17.11 28.01 -11.14
CA ASP A 428 -16.26 29.15 -10.82
C ASP A 428 -14.82 28.71 -10.55
N ALA A 429 -14.62 27.53 -9.94
CA ALA A 429 -13.30 26.93 -9.77
C ALA A 429 -12.69 26.44 -11.09
N LEU A 430 -13.52 26.02 -12.07
CA LEU A 430 -13.06 25.58 -13.39
C LEU A 430 -12.52 26.74 -14.24
N GLY A 431 -13.14 27.93 -14.16
CA GLY A 431 -12.76 29.11 -14.96
C GLY A 431 -11.26 29.43 -14.93
N PRO A 432 -10.65 29.65 -13.76
CA PRO A 432 -9.21 29.90 -13.63
C PRO A 432 -8.33 28.77 -14.17
N VAL A 433 -8.76 27.51 -14.03
CA VAL A 433 -8.02 26.34 -14.56
C VAL A 433 -8.02 26.35 -16.09
N LEU A 434 -9.15 26.70 -16.72
CA LEU A 434 -9.26 26.85 -18.17
C LEU A 434 -8.45 28.05 -18.69
N ASP A 435 -8.41 29.15 -17.94
CA ASP A 435 -7.55 30.29 -18.27
C ASP A 435 -6.07 29.91 -18.20
N ALA A 436 -5.65 29.17 -17.17
CA ALA A 436 -4.31 28.60 -17.07
C ALA A 436 -4.02 27.66 -18.25
N LEU A 437 -4.96 26.77 -18.60
CA LEU A 437 -4.83 25.88 -19.75
C LEU A 437 -4.66 26.64 -21.07
N ARG A 438 -5.35 27.77 -21.23
CA ARG A 438 -5.22 28.63 -22.43
C ARG A 438 -3.79 29.15 -22.58
N THR A 439 -3.07 29.41 -21.49
CA THR A 439 -1.65 29.81 -21.56
C THR A 439 -0.75 28.70 -22.12
N HIS A 440 -1.18 27.43 -22.01
CA HIS A 440 -0.50 26.27 -22.60
C HIS A 440 -0.91 25.95 -24.04
N ALA A 441 -1.77 26.76 -24.69
CA ALA A 441 -2.20 26.51 -26.07
C ALA A 441 -1.06 26.31 -27.09
N PRO A 442 0.07 27.06 -27.03
CA PRO A 442 1.21 26.79 -27.91
C PRO A 442 1.81 25.39 -27.70
N ARG A 443 1.91 24.93 -26.45
CA ARG A 443 2.41 23.59 -26.11
C ARG A 443 1.47 22.50 -26.60
N LEU A 444 0.17 22.64 -26.37
CA LEU A 444 -0.84 21.69 -26.88
C LEU A 444 -0.83 21.60 -28.41
N THR A 445 -0.64 22.74 -29.09
CA THR A 445 -0.51 22.79 -30.55
C THR A 445 0.75 22.07 -31.03
N ALA A 446 1.87 22.27 -30.34
CA ALA A 446 3.12 21.58 -30.63
C ALA A 446 3.00 20.06 -30.43
N TRP A 447 2.42 19.63 -29.29
CA TRP A 447 2.17 18.21 -29.01
C TRP A 447 1.28 17.57 -30.07
N GLY A 448 0.15 18.19 -30.43
CA GLY A 448 -0.72 17.66 -31.49
C GLY A 448 -0.03 17.58 -32.85
N SER A 449 0.79 18.57 -33.20
CA SER A 449 1.52 18.59 -34.47
C SER A 449 2.62 17.53 -34.52
N GLU A 450 3.40 17.41 -33.46
CA GLU A 450 4.47 16.41 -33.32
C GLU A 450 3.88 14.99 -33.35
N MET A 451 2.78 14.78 -32.63
CA MET A 451 2.05 13.52 -32.64
C MET A 451 1.57 13.15 -34.05
N ALA A 452 1.01 14.11 -34.80
CA ALA A 452 0.56 13.90 -36.18
C ALA A 452 1.72 13.53 -37.12
N ASP A 453 2.84 14.22 -37.01
CA ASP A 453 4.01 14.00 -37.85
C ASP A 453 4.64 12.64 -37.54
N ARG A 454 4.86 12.29 -36.26
CA ARG A 454 5.48 11.00 -35.89
C ARG A 454 4.59 9.81 -36.19
N MET A 455 3.31 9.87 -35.81
CA MET A 455 2.40 8.76 -36.03
C MET A 455 2.11 8.55 -37.51
N SER A 456 2.24 9.60 -38.33
CA SER A 456 2.16 9.46 -39.79
C SER A 456 3.29 8.64 -40.41
N HIS A 457 4.40 8.49 -39.69
CA HIS A 457 5.57 7.70 -40.06
C HIS A 457 5.71 6.42 -39.21
N GLY A 458 4.63 5.98 -38.57
CA GLY A 458 4.56 4.67 -37.90
C GLY A 458 4.88 4.67 -36.41
N ALA A 459 5.14 5.82 -35.79
CA ALA A 459 5.22 5.92 -34.33
C ALA A 459 3.84 5.64 -33.69
N ARG A 460 3.87 5.20 -32.43
CA ARG A 460 2.65 4.97 -31.64
C ARG A 460 2.56 5.91 -30.44
N LEU A 461 1.34 6.04 -29.94
CA LEU A 461 1.04 6.68 -28.66
C LEU A 461 0.74 5.62 -27.60
N LEU A 462 1.34 5.73 -26.43
CA LEU A 462 0.92 5.03 -25.22
C LEU A 462 0.39 6.06 -24.22
N ALA A 463 -0.77 5.81 -23.61
CA ALA A 463 -1.36 6.70 -22.62
C ALA A 463 -1.64 5.95 -21.32
N ALA A 464 -1.39 6.59 -20.18
CA ALA A 464 -1.68 6.03 -18.86
C ALA A 464 -2.13 7.10 -17.87
N GLY A 465 -3.03 6.70 -16.97
CA GLY A 465 -3.52 7.49 -15.86
C GLY A 465 -4.23 6.59 -14.85
N ASN A 466 -4.50 7.11 -13.66
CA ASN A 466 -5.27 6.42 -12.62
C ASN A 466 -6.66 7.07 -12.45
N GLY A 467 -7.68 6.29 -12.09
CA GLY A 467 -9.04 6.81 -11.85
C GLY A 467 -9.61 7.54 -13.06
N GLY A 468 -10.17 8.75 -12.87
CA GLY A 468 -10.70 9.53 -14.00
C GLY A 468 -9.63 9.97 -15.02
N SER A 469 -8.36 10.14 -14.63
CA SER A 469 -7.28 10.39 -15.61
C SER A 469 -7.02 9.16 -16.50
N ALA A 470 -7.41 7.97 -16.03
CA ALA A 470 -7.44 6.78 -16.88
C ALA A 470 -8.55 6.89 -17.94
N ALA A 471 -9.73 7.39 -17.58
CA ALA A 471 -10.79 7.67 -18.56
C ALA A 471 -10.30 8.64 -19.64
N GLU A 472 -9.58 9.69 -19.27
CA GLU A 472 -8.99 10.64 -20.22
C GLU A 472 -7.91 10.03 -21.12
N ALA A 473 -7.05 9.17 -20.57
CA ALA A 473 -6.09 8.40 -21.36
C ALA A 473 -6.80 7.50 -22.39
N GLN A 474 -7.88 6.84 -21.98
CA GLN A 474 -8.72 6.03 -22.88
C GLN A 474 -9.37 6.91 -23.96
N HIS A 475 -9.93 8.05 -23.58
CA HIS A 475 -10.56 9.00 -24.51
C HIS A 475 -9.58 9.48 -25.56
N LEU A 476 -8.38 9.92 -25.17
CA LEU A 476 -7.34 10.31 -26.12
C LEU A 476 -7.02 9.20 -27.13
N THR A 477 -6.84 7.97 -26.64
CA THR A 477 -6.47 6.84 -27.52
C THR A 477 -7.62 6.43 -28.45
N SER A 478 -8.87 6.50 -27.99
CA SER A 478 -10.04 6.15 -28.81
C SER A 478 -10.27 7.16 -29.94
N GLU A 479 -10.01 8.45 -29.71
CA GLU A 479 -10.11 9.50 -30.74
C GLU A 479 -9.07 9.32 -31.86
N LEU A 480 -7.89 8.80 -31.53
CA LEU A 480 -6.81 8.57 -32.50
C LEU A 480 -7.00 7.26 -33.30
N VAL A 481 -7.43 6.19 -32.63
CA VAL A 481 -7.73 4.90 -33.28
C VAL A 481 -9.00 5.00 -34.11
N GLY A 482 -10.02 5.65 -33.57
CA GLY A 482 -11.31 5.90 -34.19
C GLY A 482 -11.32 7.19 -35.01
N ARG A 483 -12.34 8.02 -34.78
CA ARG A 483 -12.59 9.26 -35.53
C ARG A 483 -12.94 10.41 -34.58
N PHE A 484 -12.11 11.45 -34.59
CA PHE A 484 -12.36 12.71 -33.89
C PHE A 484 -13.14 13.72 -34.75
N ASP A 485 -12.68 14.01 -35.97
CA ASP A 485 -13.35 14.90 -36.92
C ASP A 485 -13.11 14.48 -38.38
N GLY A 486 -14.17 14.07 -39.08
CA GLY A 486 -14.11 13.61 -40.47
C GLY A 486 -13.61 12.17 -40.63
N ASP A 487 -13.40 11.75 -41.88
CA ASP A 487 -12.87 10.42 -42.20
C ASP A 487 -11.37 10.48 -42.48
N ARG A 488 -10.60 9.60 -41.83
CA ARG A 488 -9.15 9.48 -41.98
C ARG A 488 -8.68 8.07 -41.60
N ARG A 489 -7.40 7.79 -41.88
CA ARG A 489 -6.77 6.53 -41.44
C ARG A 489 -6.70 6.43 -39.91
N PRO A 490 -6.74 5.21 -39.35
CA PRO A 490 -6.51 4.99 -37.92
C PRO A 490 -5.01 5.14 -37.57
N PHE A 491 -4.73 5.48 -36.32
CA PHE A 491 -3.36 5.54 -35.79
C PHE A 491 -3.17 4.58 -34.61
N SER A 492 -1.93 4.13 -34.38
CA SER A 492 -1.61 3.23 -33.27
C SER A 492 -1.56 3.99 -31.95
N ALA A 493 -2.61 3.86 -31.13
CA ALA A 493 -2.68 4.41 -29.78
C ALA A 493 -3.20 3.36 -28.80
N ILE A 494 -2.56 3.23 -27.63
CA ILE A 494 -2.95 2.25 -26.59
C ILE A 494 -3.06 2.91 -25.22
N ALA A 495 -4.22 2.73 -24.58
CA ALA A 495 -4.40 3.05 -23.17
C ALA A 495 -3.97 1.85 -22.31
N LEU A 496 -2.93 2.04 -21.49
CA LEU A 496 -2.27 0.94 -20.78
C LEU A 496 -3.13 0.32 -19.66
N HIS A 497 -4.18 0.99 -19.20
CA HIS A 497 -5.11 0.43 -18.21
C HIS A 497 -6.30 -0.31 -18.82
N SER A 498 -6.46 -0.30 -20.15
CA SER A 498 -7.69 -0.76 -20.80
C SER A 498 -7.82 -2.29 -20.92
N GLU A 499 -6.70 -3.02 -20.94
CA GLU A 499 -6.70 -4.48 -20.97
C GLU A 499 -6.71 -5.00 -19.52
N SER A 500 -7.89 -5.42 -19.06
CA SER A 500 -8.11 -5.77 -17.67
C SER A 500 -7.29 -6.99 -17.23
N SER A 501 -7.07 -7.97 -18.11
CA SER A 501 -6.30 -9.18 -17.77
C SER A 501 -4.83 -8.88 -17.52
N ALA A 502 -4.22 -7.95 -18.27
CA ALA A 502 -2.85 -7.51 -18.13
C ALA A 502 -2.70 -6.65 -16.89
N VAL A 503 -3.64 -5.74 -16.65
CA VAL A 503 -3.66 -4.91 -15.44
C VAL A 503 -3.73 -5.78 -14.18
N THR A 504 -4.62 -6.77 -14.15
CA THR A 504 -4.76 -7.67 -12.97
C THR A 504 -3.58 -8.61 -12.83
N ALA A 505 -3.11 -9.23 -13.92
CA ALA A 505 -1.96 -10.14 -13.87
C ALA A 505 -0.68 -9.40 -13.44
N ILE A 506 -0.41 -8.22 -14.01
CA ILE A 506 0.76 -7.44 -13.64
C ILE A 506 0.63 -6.94 -12.19
N GLY A 507 -0.54 -6.42 -11.82
CA GLY A 507 -0.80 -5.94 -10.46
C GLY A 507 -0.63 -7.04 -9.41
N ASN A 508 -1.09 -8.25 -9.71
CA ASN A 508 -0.95 -9.43 -8.85
C ASN A 508 0.50 -9.90 -8.72
N ASP A 509 1.20 -10.04 -9.85
CA ASP A 509 2.50 -10.72 -9.88
C ASP A 509 3.67 -9.79 -9.52
N TYR A 510 3.53 -8.49 -9.77
CA TYR A 510 4.62 -7.52 -9.68
C TYR A 510 4.27 -6.25 -8.89
N GLY A 511 3.04 -6.18 -8.38
CA GLY A 511 2.51 -5.00 -7.69
C GLY A 511 1.93 -3.96 -8.64
N PHE A 512 0.97 -3.20 -8.13
CA PHE A 512 0.27 -2.17 -8.90
C PHE A 512 1.20 -1.04 -9.39
N ASP A 513 2.32 -0.83 -8.70
CA ASP A 513 3.35 0.13 -9.10
C ASP A 513 4.01 -0.21 -10.44
N GLU A 514 4.00 -1.48 -10.86
CA GLU A 514 4.61 -1.92 -12.13
C GLU A 514 3.63 -1.95 -13.30
N VAL A 515 2.34 -1.67 -13.06
CA VAL A 515 1.26 -1.95 -14.00
C VAL A 515 1.44 -1.25 -15.35
N PHE A 516 1.94 -0.02 -15.35
CA PHE A 516 2.22 0.74 -16.57
C PHE A 516 3.63 0.52 -17.09
N ALA A 517 4.63 0.51 -16.20
CA ALA A 517 6.04 0.39 -16.59
C ALA A 517 6.33 -0.89 -17.39
N ARG A 518 5.76 -2.03 -16.98
CA ARG A 518 5.89 -3.29 -17.71
C ARG A 518 5.31 -3.24 -19.11
N GLN A 519 4.16 -2.61 -19.26
CA GLN A 519 3.53 -2.45 -20.56
C GLN A 519 4.29 -1.46 -21.44
N VAL A 520 4.84 -0.38 -20.86
CA VAL A 520 5.75 0.52 -21.57
C VAL A 520 6.98 -0.23 -22.09
N HIS A 521 7.65 -1.05 -21.26
CA HIS A 521 8.76 -1.89 -21.72
C HIS A 521 8.36 -2.85 -22.85
N ALA A 522 7.17 -3.44 -22.79
CA ALA A 522 6.69 -4.35 -23.82
C ALA A 522 6.41 -3.61 -25.15
N HIS A 523 5.83 -2.41 -25.07
CA HIS A 523 5.18 -1.76 -26.21
C HIS A 523 5.91 -0.56 -26.80
N ALA A 524 6.62 0.23 -25.99
CA ALA A 524 7.27 1.46 -26.43
C ALA A 524 8.55 1.16 -27.22
N ARG A 525 8.81 1.98 -28.23
CA ARG A 525 10.00 1.98 -29.07
C ARG A 525 10.55 3.41 -29.19
N SER A 526 11.78 3.52 -29.69
CA SER A 526 12.37 4.83 -29.92
C SER A 526 11.55 5.63 -30.94
N GLY A 527 11.26 6.89 -30.61
CA GLY A 527 10.42 7.77 -31.42
C GLY A 527 8.93 7.76 -31.05
N ASP A 528 8.48 6.79 -30.25
CA ASP A 528 7.11 6.76 -29.71
C ASP A 528 6.87 7.88 -28.70
N ILE A 529 5.60 8.09 -28.38
CA ILE A 529 5.15 9.09 -27.42
C ILE A 529 4.42 8.38 -26.27
N VAL A 530 4.78 8.72 -25.03
CA VAL A 530 4.12 8.24 -23.81
C VAL A 530 3.52 9.42 -23.08
N VAL A 531 2.19 9.44 -22.95
CA VAL A 531 1.44 10.50 -22.25
C VAL A 531 0.96 9.97 -20.90
N LEU A 532 1.31 10.70 -19.84
CA LEU A 532 1.00 10.33 -18.46
C LEU A 532 0.11 11.40 -17.83
N LEU A 533 -1.07 11.00 -17.36
CA LEU A 533 -2.07 11.91 -16.79
C LEU A 533 -2.24 11.65 -15.29
N SER A 534 -2.08 12.69 -14.47
CA SER A 534 -2.19 12.58 -13.01
C SER A 534 -2.55 13.90 -12.35
N THR A 535 -3.70 14.00 -11.69
CA THR A 535 -4.06 15.22 -10.94
C THR A 535 -3.10 15.53 -9.78
N SER A 536 -2.41 14.52 -9.21
CA SER A 536 -1.45 14.72 -8.12
C SER A 536 0.01 14.83 -8.56
N GLY A 537 0.35 14.27 -9.72
CA GLY A 537 1.72 14.17 -10.23
C GLY A 537 2.66 13.27 -9.41
N ARG A 538 2.11 12.43 -8.52
CA ARG A 538 2.89 11.65 -7.53
C ARG A 538 2.72 10.13 -7.63
N SER A 539 1.87 9.63 -8.53
CA SER A 539 1.60 8.19 -8.64
C SER A 539 2.86 7.41 -9.03
N VAL A 540 3.31 6.50 -8.15
CA VAL A 540 4.52 5.68 -8.34
C VAL A 540 4.47 4.89 -9.65
N ASN A 541 3.30 4.33 -9.99
CA ASN A 541 3.12 3.60 -11.24
C ASN A 541 3.34 4.43 -12.52
N LEU A 542 3.03 5.73 -12.49
CA LEU A 542 3.29 6.66 -13.59
C LEU A 542 4.76 7.11 -13.60
N LEU A 543 5.38 7.31 -12.43
CA LEU A 543 6.82 7.62 -12.35
C LEU A 543 7.67 6.48 -12.93
N LYS A 544 7.33 5.23 -12.59
CA LYS A 544 7.97 4.05 -13.18
C LYS A 544 7.69 3.94 -14.68
N ALA A 545 6.50 4.30 -15.15
CA ALA A 545 6.19 4.38 -16.58
C ALA A 545 7.04 5.43 -17.32
N ALA A 546 7.26 6.61 -16.73
CA ALA A 546 8.14 7.64 -17.27
C ALA A 546 9.59 7.16 -17.40
N ALA A 547 10.10 6.50 -16.35
CA ALA A 547 11.44 5.89 -16.38
C ALA A 547 11.54 4.80 -17.46
N ALA A 548 10.52 3.95 -17.58
CA ALA A 548 10.45 2.90 -18.59
C ALA A 548 10.41 3.45 -20.02
N ALA A 549 9.70 4.56 -20.24
CA ALA A 549 9.60 5.23 -21.53
C ALA A 549 10.94 5.83 -21.95
N ARG A 550 11.64 6.49 -21.00
CA ARG A 550 12.99 7.01 -21.21
C ARG A 550 13.97 5.91 -21.59
N ALA A 551 13.92 4.76 -20.90
CA ALA A 551 14.76 3.60 -21.22
C ALA A 551 14.46 3.02 -22.63
N ALA A 552 13.22 3.12 -23.11
CA ALA A 552 12.82 2.70 -24.46
C ALA A 552 13.15 3.75 -25.55
N GLY A 553 13.64 4.94 -25.18
CA GLY A 553 13.89 6.05 -26.10
C GLY A 553 12.62 6.73 -26.62
N ALA A 554 11.50 6.58 -25.90
CA ALA A 554 10.25 7.26 -26.20
C ALA A 554 10.22 8.66 -25.54
N THR A 555 9.53 9.61 -26.18
CA THR A 555 9.29 10.94 -25.62
C THR A 555 8.16 10.88 -24.61
N THR A 556 8.32 11.56 -23.48
CA THR A 556 7.37 11.54 -22.36
C THR A 556 6.71 12.89 -22.16
N TRP A 557 5.38 12.91 -22.11
CA TRP A 557 4.57 14.10 -21.81
C TRP A 557 3.74 13.86 -20.56
N ALA A 558 3.73 14.82 -19.64
CA ALA A 558 2.91 14.79 -18.43
C ALA A 558 1.79 15.83 -18.49
N MET A 559 0.56 15.44 -18.12
CA MET A 559 -0.50 16.38 -17.76
C MET A 559 -0.81 16.22 -16.27
N THR A 560 -0.56 17.26 -15.48
CA THR A 560 -0.67 17.19 -14.03
C THR A 560 -1.51 18.30 -13.42
N GLY A 561 -1.88 18.11 -12.15
CA GLY A 561 -2.25 19.24 -11.28
C GLY A 561 -1.04 20.10 -10.89
N PRO A 562 -1.11 20.82 -9.76
CA PRO A 562 -0.13 21.83 -9.39
C PRO A 562 1.32 21.32 -9.41
N GLY A 563 2.22 22.14 -9.96
CA GLY A 563 3.66 21.94 -9.93
C GLY A 563 4.35 22.73 -8.80
N PRO A 564 5.60 22.42 -8.42
CA PRO A 564 6.41 21.29 -8.90
C PRO A 564 5.90 19.96 -8.32
N ASN A 565 6.05 18.89 -9.11
CA ASN A 565 5.75 17.53 -8.67
C ASN A 565 6.67 16.51 -9.37
N PRO A 566 6.84 15.30 -8.81
CA PRO A 566 7.80 14.34 -9.35
C PRO A 566 7.56 13.95 -10.82
N LEU A 567 6.31 13.89 -11.27
CA LEU A 567 5.99 13.49 -12.65
C LEU A 567 6.36 14.58 -13.66
N VAL A 568 6.22 15.86 -13.29
CA VAL A 568 6.70 17.01 -14.06
C VAL A 568 8.22 16.94 -14.26
N GLU A 569 8.97 16.53 -13.24
CA GLU A 569 10.43 16.39 -13.32
C GLU A 569 10.88 15.12 -14.08
N ALA A 570 10.07 14.07 -14.03
CA ALA A 570 10.38 12.79 -14.66
C ALA A 570 10.15 12.77 -16.19
N CYS A 571 9.30 13.66 -16.72
CA CYS A 571 8.94 13.70 -18.14
C CYS A 571 9.71 14.77 -18.92
N ASP A 572 9.86 14.58 -20.23
CA ASP A 572 10.57 15.50 -21.13
C ASP A 572 9.83 16.84 -21.26
N GLU A 573 8.51 16.78 -21.33
CA GLU A 573 7.64 17.96 -21.29
C GLU A 573 6.44 17.72 -20.37
N SER A 574 5.89 18.81 -19.84
CA SER A 574 4.77 18.73 -18.92
C SER A 574 3.79 19.89 -19.09
N LEU A 575 2.57 19.71 -18.63
CA LEU A 575 1.54 20.74 -18.48
C LEU A 575 1.00 20.57 -17.07
N ALA A 576 1.20 21.57 -16.22
CA ALA A 576 0.79 21.56 -14.82
C ALA A 576 -0.26 22.65 -14.61
N LEU A 577 -1.44 22.26 -14.13
CA LEU A 577 -2.56 23.17 -13.92
C LEU A 577 -2.82 23.34 -12.43
N ASP A 578 -2.91 24.59 -11.98
CA ASP A 578 -3.26 24.90 -10.61
C ASP A 578 -4.77 24.86 -10.43
N GLY A 579 -5.25 23.98 -9.56
CA GLY A 579 -6.66 23.89 -9.23
C GLY A 579 -7.03 22.61 -8.46
N PRO A 580 -8.29 22.49 -8.02
CA PRO A 580 -8.81 21.26 -7.44
C PRO A 580 -8.71 20.08 -8.41
N SER A 581 -8.50 18.87 -7.89
CA SER A 581 -8.31 17.66 -8.72
C SER A 581 -9.41 17.42 -9.74
N ALA A 582 -10.67 17.68 -9.39
CA ALA A 582 -11.80 17.52 -10.31
C ALA A 582 -11.71 18.49 -11.49
N ASN A 583 -11.46 19.79 -11.25
CA ASN A 583 -11.35 20.77 -12.31
C ASN A 583 -10.07 20.60 -13.15
N VAL A 584 -8.97 20.16 -12.54
CA VAL A 584 -7.76 19.77 -13.28
C VAL A 584 -8.06 18.61 -14.23
N GLN A 585 -8.83 17.61 -13.80
CA GLN A 585 -9.25 16.49 -14.63
C GLN A 585 -10.19 16.93 -15.77
N GLU A 586 -11.14 17.82 -15.51
CA GLU A 586 -11.97 18.42 -16.57
C GLU A 586 -11.13 19.18 -17.60
N ALA A 587 -10.13 19.94 -17.13
CA ALA A 587 -9.20 20.64 -18.01
C ALA A 587 -8.28 19.67 -18.77
N GLN A 588 -7.95 18.48 -18.24
CA GLN A 588 -7.26 17.42 -18.97
C GLN A 588 -8.09 16.93 -20.16
N LEU A 589 -9.40 16.71 -20.00
CA LEU A 589 -10.29 16.37 -21.12
C LEU A 589 -10.28 17.46 -22.21
N VAL A 590 -10.36 18.74 -21.81
CA VAL A 590 -10.25 19.87 -22.74
C VAL A 590 -8.90 19.87 -23.46
N ALA A 591 -7.80 19.59 -22.74
CA ALA A 591 -6.46 19.47 -23.31
C ALA A 591 -6.36 18.33 -24.33
N VAL A 592 -6.94 17.16 -24.02
CA VAL A 592 -7.03 16.00 -24.92
C VAL A 592 -7.72 16.40 -26.23
N HIS A 593 -8.89 17.05 -26.16
CA HIS A 593 -9.58 17.51 -27.37
C HIS A 593 -8.81 18.59 -28.13
N ALA A 594 -8.12 19.49 -27.43
CA ALA A 594 -7.29 20.51 -28.06
C ALA A 594 -6.10 19.90 -28.83
N ILE A 595 -5.47 18.87 -28.27
CA ILE A 595 -4.41 18.11 -28.94
C ILE A 595 -4.97 17.39 -30.16
N CYS A 596 -6.12 16.71 -30.05
CA CYS A 596 -6.76 16.06 -31.20
C CYS A 596 -7.09 17.08 -32.31
N ARG A 597 -7.60 18.27 -31.97
CA ARG A 597 -7.83 19.34 -32.96
C ARG A 597 -6.54 19.78 -33.66
N ALA A 598 -5.47 19.98 -32.90
CA ALA A 598 -4.17 20.35 -33.45
C ALA A 598 -3.60 19.24 -34.34
N PHE A 599 -3.73 17.99 -33.91
CA PHE A 599 -3.37 16.80 -34.67
C PHE A 599 -4.11 16.72 -36.02
N GLU A 600 -5.44 16.84 -36.04
CA GLU A 600 -6.22 16.83 -37.29
C GLU A 600 -5.86 18.00 -38.20
N SER A 601 -5.65 19.19 -37.64
CA SER A 601 -5.23 20.37 -38.39
C SER A 601 -3.88 20.12 -39.09
N ARG A 602 -2.93 19.50 -38.37
CA ARG A 602 -1.62 19.15 -38.91
C ARG A 602 -1.72 18.08 -40.00
N LEU A 603 -2.53 17.04 -39.83
CA LEU A 603 -2.77 16.03 -40.86
C LEU A 603 -3.35 16.65 -42.14
N LYS A 604 -4.40 17.47 -42.02
CA LYS A 604 -5.00 18.17 -43.16
C LYS A 604 -3.98 19.07 -43.87
N ALA A 605 -3.08 19.70 -43.13
CA ALA A 605 -2.00 20.50 -43.70
C ALA A 605 -0.96 19.63 -44.45
N ASN A 606 -0.57 18.48 -43.87
CA ASN A 606 0.35 17.54 -44.50
C ASN A 606 -0.24 16.94 -45.78
N ASP A 607 -1.52 16.56 -45.77
CA ASP A 607 -2.22 16.02 -46.94
C ASP A 607 -2.33 17.06 -48.06
N ARG A 608 -2.64 18.32 -47.72
CA ARG A 608 -2.63 19.42 -48.70
C ARG A 608 -1.23 19.63 -49.28
N ALA A 609 -0.19 19.66 -48.43
CA ALA A 609 1.17 19.82 -48.90
C ALA A 609 1.60 18.68 -49.84
N ALA A 610 1.25 17.43 -49.50
CA ALA A 610 1.49 16.26 -50.34
C ALA A 610 0.74 16.34 -51.68
N ALA A 611 -0.52 16.75 -51.67
CA ALA A 611 -1.31 16.94 -52.89
C ALA A 611 -0.73 18.03 -53.81
N LEU A 612 -0.28 19.16 -53.24
CA LEU A 612 0.41 20.20 -54.01
C LEU A 612 1.75 19.72 -54.58
N ALA A 613 2.54 18.95 -53.80
CA ALA A 613 3.81 18.39 -54.27
C ALA A 613 3.61 17.34 -55.38
N SER A 614 2.54 16.54 -55.31
CA SER A 614 2.15 15.62 -56.38
C SER A 614 1.73 16.36 -57.66
N ALA A 615 0.94 17.43 -57.52
CA ALA A 615 0.47 18.23 -58.66
C ALA A 615 1.60 19.01 -59.35
N THR A 616 2.64 19.43 -58.62
CA THR A 616 3.83 20.08 -59.21
C THR A 616 4.79 19.09 -59.85
N ALA A 617 4.84 17.84 -59.37
CA ALA A 617 5.59 16.76 -60.00
C ALA A 617 4.97 16.32 -61.34
N ASP A 618 3.64 16.27 -61.44
CA ASP A 618 2.91 15.95 -62.68
C ASP A 618 2.92 17.08 -63.72
N ALA A 619 3.29 18.31 -63.33
CA ALA A 619 3.35 19.48 -64.21
C ALA A 619 4.74 19.72 -64.84
N ALA A 620 5.73 18.86 -64.58
CA ALA A 620 7.04 18.94 -65.23
C ALA A 620 6.93 18.52 -66.72
N PRO A 621 7.48 19.29 -67.69
CA PRO A 621 7.34 18.97 -69.11
C PRO A 621 8.08 17.67 -69.44
N ALA A 622 7.38 16.76 -70.11
CA ALA A 622 7.96 15.57 -70.69
C ALA A 622 9.14 15.93 -71.61
N SER A 623 10.34 15.50 -71.24
CA SER A 623 11.52 15.54 -72.11
C SER A 623 11.66 14.20 -72.86
N PRO A 624 12.22 14.20 -74.08
CA PRO A 624 11.84 13.26 -75.12
C PRO A 624 12.56 11.91 -75.01
N ALA A 625 11.89 10.91 -75.58
CA ALA A 625 12.32 9.56 -75.91
C ALA A 625 13.83 9.26 -75.84
N SER A 626 14.21 8.25 -75.04
CA SER A 626 15.39 7.42 -75.30
C SER A 626 15.02 5.94 -75.39
N VAL A 627 14.98 5.48 -76.64
CA VAL A 627 15.38 4.17 -77.18
C VAL A 627 15.33 2.93 -76.25
N ALA A 628 14.39 2.05 -76.63
CA ALA A 628 14.36 0.59 -76.52
C ALA A 628 15.53 -0.16 -75.85
N SER A 629 15.18 -0.99 -74.87
CA SER A 629 15.77 -2.31 -74.65
C SER A 629 14.69 -3.33 -74.32
N VAL A 630 14.72 -4.44 -75.07
CA VAL A 630 13.78 -5.58 -75.14
C VAL A 630 13.54 -6.23 -73.77
N PRO A 631 12.30 -6.68 -73.46
CA PRO A 631 12.01 -7.38 -72.21
C PRO A 631 12.36 -8.88 -72.32
N VAL A 632 13.17 -9.39 -71.38
CA VAL A 632 13.32 -10.82 -71.14
C VAL A 632 12.10 -11.29 -70.35
N THR A 633 11.33 -12.18 -70.96
CA THR A 633 10.17 -12.85 -70.36
C THR A 633 10.65 -14.03 -69.53
N VAL A 634 10.33 -14.05 -68.24
CA VAL A 634 10.25 -15.29 -67.46
C VAL A 634 8.87 -15.33 -66.79
N THR A 635 8.03 -16.21 -67.31
CA THR A 635 6.71 -16.57 -66.79
C THR A 635 6.79 -17.21 -65.39
N PRO A 636 5.80 -16.97 -64.51
CA PRO A 636 5.72 -17.64 -63.22
C PRO A 636 5.12 -19.05 -63.37
N ALA A 637 5.69 -20.02 -62.65
CA ALA A 637 5.09 -21.33 -62.50
C ALA A 637 3.88 -21.23 -61.56
N SER A 638 2.71 -21.56 -62.11
CA SER A 638 1.48 -21.88 -61.40
C SER A 638 1.60 -23.26 -60.74
N THR A 639 1.28 -23.33 -59.46
CA THR A 639 0.61 -24.51 -58.88
C THR A 639 -0.36 -24.07 -57.81
N THR A 640 -1.63 -24.11 -58.19
CA THR A 640 -2.82 -24.17 -57.35
C THR A 640 -2.89 -25.49 -56.59
N ALA A 641 -3.24 -25.45 -55.30
CA ALA A 641 -3.97 -26.53 -54.63
C ALA A 641 -4.95 -25.91 -53.61
N ALA A 642 -6.19 -26.36 -53.69
CA ALA A 642 -7.43 -25.81 -53.13
C ALA A 642 -7.60 -26.01 -51.61
N PRO A 643 -8.55 -25.30 -50.95
CA PRO A 643 -8.90 -25.50 -49.56
C PRO A 643 -9.88 -26.67 -49.40
N ALA A 644 -9.72 -27.43 -48.31
CA ALA A 644 -10.72 -28.38 -47.85
C ALA A 644 -11.57 -27.70 -46.77
N GLU A 645 -12.89 -27.80 -46.94
CA GLU A 645 -13.90 -27.16 -46.11
C GLU A 645 -14.77 -28.26 -45.45
N VAL A 646 -15.26 -27.93 -44.24
CA VAL A 646 -16.47 -28.41 -43.52
C VAL A 646 -16.46 -29.89 -43.01
N PRO A 647 -17.27 -30.30 -41.99
CA PRO A 647 -18.41 -29.57 -41.42
C PRO A 647 -18.78 -29.66 -39.92
N ALA A 648 -19.65 -28.70 -39.58
CA ALA A 648 -20.82 -28.69 -38.68
C ALA A 648 -20.65 -28.97 -37.17
#